data_AF-A0AAJ6CHG3-F1
#
_entry.id   AF-A0AAJ6CHG3-F1
#
_cell.length_a   1.000
_cell.length_b   1.000
_cell.length_c   1.000
_cell.angle_alpha   90.00
_cell.angle_beta   90.00
_cell.angle_gamma   90.00
#
_symmetry.space_group_name_H-M   'P 1'
#
loop_
_entity.id
_entity.type
_entity.pdbx_description
1 polymer ?
#
loop_
_entity_poly.entity_id
_entity_poly.type
_entity_poly.pdbx_seq_one_letter_code
_entity_poly.pdbx_strand_id
1 'polypeptide(L)'
;MQSARALASQAVQSEVDGEHNNALNSYIEASKLYLDILRTNKDLPQDEKDQIKRLASRLLQRAERLKSAEPNLTSDTSGMLERNNEKVCFASTSLEPLPNPKLSELQIKFGAEYRRCTFPIYDSTIPVRGGDICQGECTDCSFVASLECAAEYDALWGTQLAHGALYPRNVHGPCASSSGVFQVRFHLNGDICEVNIDDSLPMNSNDELLCASIKHNCKQQWPALLEKAFLCVQRSSYAFTGSTATSDLYTLTGWIPEQILTHDDKFQRERTWNRLFHAWKNGQCLLSAGTGADAEVMASKNLQSLTTLHCYAITALSVDTDQRLVTLINPWKTIKTPSDDPQTSSRIPAKEVLIYNWEEFCAVFDTLGVNWNPKSYKQPKTLHGSWNHSYNEGVRTDHASTAQCDRYELFVAACDQDVLVHLERNQDVQEPEQAHYIALHAFDNQDRLKRMHVDHGGEMGVYVDERHTLLRLPSRSSAGYYTLVASRHGDDRRPFPAYTIKVWSDADVRLTRLSDTQIHRSTLYGAWQGRGGHERSGGFRHNPQFLVTIPVTSNALEMVLFRVTAQMNVPMRIFLLRGKDRVISADDHIVIAKSQAYQRGLSICAIPTIQPGQYVAVVSSFHPTDAEFALTIESSCSLSVIPLPAEGVGLSASHDELLEIACIITDGNLDPIDEGVSYVIKSERPKLENMNEWCVKTHKETGLWEECLAPDAPKLEWVRDAVMTYIIQCIPEQGTACLAGSTVHADKQFLEKFMPEIIDHLHYRIVDVSSIKELVRRWYGPEQAWPGREDRTRHRALDDIKGSIEGMHYADCRA
;
A
#
# COMPACT_ATOMS: atom_id res chain seq x y z
N MET A 1 -12.59 14.78 -23.41
CA MET A 1 -13.77 15.67 -23.40
C MET A 1 -14.99 15.02 -24.08
N GLN A 2 -14.85 14.44 -25.29
CA GLN A 2 -15.93 13.68 -25.93
C GLN A 2 -16.44 12.49 -25.09
N SER A 3 -15.55 11.71 -24.48
CA SER A 3 -15.93 10.59 -23.60
C SER A 3 -16.75 11.06 -22.39
N ALA A 4 -16.35 12.17 -21.74
CA ALA A 4 -17.09 12.75 -20.62
C ALA A 4 -18.50 13.22 -21.01
N ARG A 5 -18.68 13.72 -22.24
CA ARG A 5 -19.99 14.11 -22.79
C ARG A 5 -20.88 12.91 -23.11
N ALA A 6 -20.30 11.87 -23.70
CA ALA A 6 -21.01 10.63 -24.01
C ALA A 6 -21.53 9.99 -22.72
N LEU A 7 -20.66 9.86 -21.71
CA LEU A 7 -21.01 9.27 -20.42
C LEU A 7 -22.04 10.11 -19.65
N ALA A 8 -21.93 11.44 -19.69
CA ALA A 8 -22.94 12.32 -19.12
C ALA A 8 -24.29 12.20 -19.82
N SER A 9 -24.32 12.00 -21.14
CA SER A 9 -25.57 11.81 -21.90
C SER A 9 -26.20 10.45 -21.60
N GLN A 10 -25.36 9.41 -21.48
CA GLN A 10 -25.78 8.08 -21.04
C GLN A 10 -26.37 8.12 -19.62
N ALA A 11 -25.76 8.86 -18.70
CA ALA A 11 -26.28 9.02 -17.34
C ALA A 11 -27.69 9.63 -17.31
N VAL A 12 -27.95 10.62 -18.16
CA VAL A 12 -29.29 11.23 -18.31
C VAL A 12 -30.29 10.22 -18.87
N GLN A 13 -29.87 9.44 -19.87
CA GLN A 13 -30.73 8.44 -20.48
C GLN A 13 -31.10 7.33 -19.46
N SER A 14 -30.12 6.80 -18.73
CA SER A 14 -30.37 5.83 -17.64
C SER A 14 -31.24 6.40 -16.52
N GLU A 15 -31.14 7.70 -16.20
CA GLU A 15 -32.03 8.34 -15.22
C GLU A 15 -33.48 8.39 -15.73
N VAL A 16 -33.68 8.68 -17.02
CA VAL A 16 -35.01 8.71 -17.66
C VAL A 16 -35.61 7.30 -17.78
N ASP A 17 -34.78 6.31 -18.05
CA ASP A 17 -35.19 4.91 -18.22
C ASP A 17 -35.46 4.19 -16.88
N GLY A 18 -35.29 4.89 -15.74
CA GLY A 18 -35.53 4.34 -14.40
C GLY A 18 -34.40 3.44 -13.89
N GLU A 19 -33.26 3.38 -14.57
CA GLU A 19 -32.07 2.65 -14.16
C GLU A 19 -31.22 3.49 -13.19
N HIS A 20 -31.78 3.83 -12.04
CA HIS A 20 -31.20 4.80 -11.11
C HIS A 20 -29.79 4.43 -10.61
N ASN A 21 -29.45 3.14 -10.53
CA ASN A 21 -28.11 2.69 -10.16
C ASN A 21 -27.08 2.97 -11.26
N ASN A 22 -27.41 2.65 -12.52
CA ASN A 22 -26.59 2.95 -13.69
C ASN A 22 -26.43 4.45 -13.90
N ALA A 23 -27.51 5.21 -13.69
CA ALA A 23 -27.49 6.67 -13.73
C ALA A 23 -26.56 7.26 -12.67
N LEU A 24 -26.66 6.80 -11.41
CA LEU A 24 -25.81 7.24 -10.30
C LEU A 24 -24.33 7.02 -10.60
N ASN A 25 -23.97 5.83 -11.08
CA ASN A 25 -22.58 5.47 -11.41
C ASN A 25 -22.05 6.30 -12.57
N SER A 26 -22.83 6.43 -13.64
CA SER A 26 -22.46 7.20 -14.83
C SER A 26 -22.32 8.69 -14.51
N TYR A 27 -23.14 9.25 -13.61
CA TYR A 27 -22.99 10.63 -13.15
C TYR A 27 -21.68 10.85 -12.39
N ILE A 28 -21.31 9.92 -11.50
CA ILE A 28 -20.06 9.99 -10.74
C ILE A 28 -18.86 9.87 -11.69
N GLU A 29 -18.88 8.91 -12.61
CA GLU A 29 -17.77 8.67 -13.54
C GLU A 29 -17.59 9.82 -14.55
N ALA A 30 -18.69 10.35 -15.10
CA ALA A 30 -18.64 11.52 -15.97
C ALA A 30 -18.07 12.75 -15.24
N SER A 31 -18.43 12.95 -13.96
CA SER A 31 -17.90 14.05 -13.15
C SER A 31 -16.38 13.91 -12.91
N LYS A 32 -15.88 12.69 -12.67
CA LYS A 32 -14.45 12.40 -12.52
C LYS A 32 -13.68 12.73 -13.81
N LEU A 33 -14.20 12.32 -14.96
CA LEU A 33 -13.58 12.62 -16.25
C LEU A 33 -13.49 14.13 -16.52
N TYR A 34 -14.49 14.92 -16.11
CA TYR A 34 -14.41 16.39 -16.20
C TYR A 34 -13.37 16.98 -15.25
N LEU A 35 -13.25 16.46 -14.03
CA LEU A 35 -12.22 16.89 -13.07
C LEU A 35 -10.81 16.51 -13.51
N ASP A 36 -10.63 15.35 -14.14
CA ASP A 36 -9.33 14.92 -14.66
C ASP A 36 -8.88 15.79 -15.85
N ILE A 37 -9.80 16.19 -16.73
CA ILE A 37 -9.49 17.15 -17.81
C ILE A 37 -8.93 18.46 -17.24
N LEU A 38 -9.46 18.95 -16.10
CA LEU A 38 -8.95 20.15 -15.41
C LEU A 38 -7.57 19.94 -14.80
N ARG A 39 -7.24 18.71 -14.38
CA ARG A 39 -5.94 18.37 -13.78
C ARG A 39 -4.84 18.20 -14.82
N THR A 40 -5.16 17.56 -15.94
CA THR A 40 -4.18 17.22 -16.98
C THR A 40 -3.89 18.39 -17.92
N ASN A 41 -4.82 19.34 -18.10
CA ASN A 41 -4.67 20.45 -19.05
C ASN A 41 -4.59 21.80 -18.33
N LYS A 42 -3.40 22.12 -17.82
CA LYS A 42 -3.16 23.35 -17.02
C LYS A 42 -3.31 24.65 -17.83
N ASP A 43 -3.20 24.58 -19.16
CA ASP A 43 -3.21 25.74 -20.07
C ASP A 43 -4.59 26.09 -20.65
N LEU A 44 -5.66 25.42 -20.20
CA LEU A 44 -7.02 25.76 -20.65
C LEU A 44 -7.39 27.21 -20.30
N PRO A 45 -8.11 27.92 -21.20
CA PRO A 45 -8.71 29.23 -20.92
C PRO A 45 -9.57 29.20 -19.65
N GLN A 46 -9.59 30.31 -18.90
CA GLN A 46 -10.27 30.38 -17.60
C GLN A 46 -11.79 30.15 -17.71
N ASP A 47 -12.40 30.64 -18.78
CA ASP A 47 -13.79 30.45 -19.15
C ASP A 47 -14.14 28.97 -19.44
N GLU A 48 -13.25 28.24 -20.13
CA GLU A 48 -13.41 26.79 -20.34
C GLU A 48 -13.23 26.00 -19.04
N LYS A 49 -12.27 26.38 -18.19
CA LYS A 49 -12.09 25.78 -16.86
C LYS A 49 -13.35 25.95 -16.00
N ASP A 50 -13.93 27.15 -16.01
CA ASP A 50 -15.15 27.44 -15.27
C ASP A 50 -16.39 26.74 -15.89
N GLN A 51 -16.41 26.53 -17.20
CA GLN A 51 -17.44 25.72 -17.85
C GLN A 51 -17.34 24.24 -17.43
N ILE A 52 -16.15 23.66 -17.42
CA ILE A 52 -15.92 22.26 -17.04
C ILE A 52 -16.23 22.03 -15.55
N LYS A 53 -15.82 22.95 -14.66
CA LYS A 53 -16.18 22.90 -13.23
C LYS A 53 -17.69 22.92 -13.02
N ARG A 54 -18.41 23.77 -13.77
CA ARG A 54 -19.88 23.85 -13.72
C ARG A 54 -20.54 22.55 -14.20
N LEU A 55 -20.02 21.93 -15.25
CA LEU A 55 -20.51 20.63 -15.73
C LEU A 55 -20.30 19.52 -14.69
N ALA A 56 -19.08 19.40 -14.16
CA ALA A 56 -18.77 18.42 -13.11
C ALA A 56 -19.68 18.58 -11.88
N SER A 57 -19.84 19.82 -11.41
CA SER A 57 -20.66 20.13 -10.23
C SER A 57 -22.14 19.78 -10.44
N ARG A 58 -22.69 20.04 -11.64
CA ARG A 58 -24.09 19.69 -11.96
C ARG A 58 -24.34 18.18 -11.98
N LEU A 59 -23.39 17.41 -12.50
CA LEU A 59 -23.49 15.95 -12.53
C LEU A 59 -23.40 15.37 -11.12
N LEU A 60 -22.50 15.90 -10.29
CA LEU A 60 -22.36 15.50 -8.89
C LEU A 60 -23.62 15.81 -8.08
N GLN A 61 -24.19 17.01 -8.26
CA GLN A 61 -25.43 17.40 -7.61
C GLN A 61 -26.63 16.51 -8.03
N ARG A 62 -26.64 16.04 -9.29
CA ARG A 62 -27.64 15.07 -9.76
C ARG A 62 -27.46 13.70 -9.12
N ALA A 63 -26.22 13.22 -9.01
CA ALA A 63 -25.90 11.99 -8.29
C ALA A 63 -26.32 12.05 -6.81
N GLU A 64 -26.06 13.17 -6.13
CA GLU A 64 -26.48 13.39 -4.74
C GLU A 64 -28.00 13.38 -4.60
N ARG A 65 -28.74 14.00 -5.53
CA ARG A 65 -30.21 13.99 -5.53
C ARG A 65 -30.76 12.57 -5.72
N LEU A 66 -30.23 11.80 -6.67
CA LEU A 66 -30.60 10.41 -6.89
C LEU A 66 -30.38 9.57 -5.61
N LYS A 67 -29.21 9.71 -4.99
CA LYS A 67 -28.88 9.00 -3.74
C LYS A 67 -29.74 9.44 -2.54
N SER A 68 -30.15 10.72 -2.50
CA SER A 68 -31.04 11.22 -1.44
C SER A 68 -32.50 10.76 -1.63
N ALA A 69 -32.94 10.57 -2.87
CA ALA A 69 -34.27 10.08 -3.20
C ALA A 69 -34.39 8.57 -2.97
N GLU A 70 -33.32 7.81 -3.23
CA GLU A 70 -33.27 6.37 -3.03
C GLU A 70 -32.01 5.97 -2.24
N PRO A 71 -32.07 5.95 -0.89
CA PRO A 71 -30.91 5.70 -0.03
C PRO A 71 -30.27 4.31 -0.19
N ASN A 72 -31.01 3.37 -0.79
CA ASN A 72 -30.57 2.00 -1.06
C ASN A 72 -29.77 1.87 -2.37
N LEU A 73 -29.62 2.94 -3.15
CA LEU A 73 -28.75 2.94 -4.33
C LEU A 73 -27.29 2.82 -3.89
N THR A 74 -26.69 1.69 -4.20
CA THR A 74 -25.26 1.44 -4.01
C THR A 74 -24.53 1.98 -5.22
N SER A 75 -23.72 3.04 -5.04
CA SER A 75 -22.74 3.38 -6.08
C SER A 75 -21.89 2.13 -6.32
N ASP A 76 -21.98 1.53 -7.52
CA ASP A 76 -21.19 0.37 -7.91
C ASP A 76 -19.73 0.77 -8.01
N THR A 77 -19.11 0.81 -6.85
CA THR A 77 -17.80 0.17 -6.70
C THR A 77 -17.96 -1.34 -6.51
N SER A 78 -19.19 -1.85 -6.30
CA SER A 78 -19.49 -3.28 -6.19
C SER A 78 -19.28 -4.09 -7.47
N GLY A 79 -19.49 -3.50 -8.65
CA GLY A 79 -19.02 -4.10 -9.93
C GLY A 79 -17.49 -4.28 -10.05
N MET A 80 -16.70 -3.70 -9.12
CA MET A 80 -15.27 -3.97 -8.96
C MET A 80 -14.95 -4.83 -7.72
N LEU A 81 -15.83 -4.86 -6.70
CA LEU A 81 -15.66 -5.70 -5.50
C LEU A 81 -16.11 -7.14 -5.71
N GLU A 82 -17.09 -7.41 -6.57
CA GLU A 82 -17.51 -8.79 -6.90
C GLU A 82 -16.53 -9.50 -7.85
N ARG A 83 -15.74 -8.75 -8.64
CA ARG A 83 -14.64 -9.33 -9.46
C ARG A 83 -13.48 -9.88 -8.63
N ASN A 84 -13.40 -9.59 -7.33
CA ASN A 84 -12.27 -9.99 -6.50
C ASN A 84 -12.29 -11.47 -6.07
N ASN A 85 -13.35 -12.21 -6.39
CA ASN A 85 -13.44 -13.67 -6.18
C ASN A 85 -13.89 -14.44 -7.43
N GLU A 86 -14.27 -13.75 -8.51
CA GLU A 86 -14.55 -14.42 -9.77
C GLU A 86 -13.23 -14.81 -10.41
N LYS A 87 -13.09 -16.11 -10.72
CA LYS A 87 -12.08 -16.59 -11.65
C LYS A 87 -12.12 -15.67 -12.87
N VAL A 88 -11.05 -14.92 -13.13
CA VAL A 88 -10.83 -14.34 -14.47
C VAL A 88 -10.35 -15.48 -15.38
N CYS A 89 -11.14 -16.55 -15.44
CA CYS A 89 -11.01 -17.63 -16.40
C CYS A 89 -11.74 -17.18 -17.66
N PHE A 90 -11.00 -16.61 -18.59
CA PHE A 90 -11.44 -16.56 -19.97
C PHE A 90 -11.28 -17.96 -20.58
N ALA A 91 -12.11 -18.91 -20.15
CA ALA A 91 -12.33 -20.11 -20.94
C ALA A 91 -13.09 -19.66 -22.19
N SER A 92 -12.56 -19.94 -23.38
CA SER A 92 -13.36 -19.83 -24.61
C SER A 92 -14.56 -20.76 -24.46
N THR A 93 -15.72 -20.21 -24.13
CA THR A 93 -17.01 -20.90 -24.24
C THR A 93 -17.40 -21.16 -25.70
N SER A 94 -16.61 -20.66 -26.66
CA SER A 94 -16.81 -20.91 -28.09
C SER A 94 -16.12 -22.20 -28.53
N LEU A 95 -16.89 -23.06 -29.19
CA LEU A 95 -16.40 -24.22 -29.94
C LEU A 95 -15.70 -23.81 -31.25
N GLU A 96 -15.81 -22.56 -31.68
CA GLU A 96 -15.21 -22.09 -32.93
C GLU A 96 -13.70 -21.87 -32.80
N PRO A 97 -12.91 -22.20 -33.83
CA PRO A 97 -11.48 -21.91 -33.87
C PRO A 97 -11.19 -20.41 -33.79
N LEU A 98 -10.14 -20.04 -33.07
CA LEU A 98 -9.60 -18.69 -33.15
C LEU A 98 -9.04 -18.41 -34.56
N PRO A 99 -9.08 -17.15 -35.02
CA PRO A 99 -8.47 -16.76 -36.29
C PRO A 99 -6.99 -17.11 -36.34
N ASN A 100 -6.52 -17.52 -37.51
CA ASN A 100 -5.11 -17.82 -37.74
C ASN A 100 -4.23 -16.59 -37.48
N PRO A 101 -3.05 -16.76 -36.86
CA PRO A 101 -2.10 -15.66 -36.67
C PRO A 101 -1.72 -15.03 -38.02
N LYS A 102 -1.45 -13.73 -38.05
CA LYS A 102 -0.96 -13.11 -39.29
C LYS A 102 0.43 -13.68 -39.65
N LEU A 103 0.64 -13.97 -40.93
CA LEU A 103 1.95 -14.36 -41.44
C LEU A 103 2.92 -13.18 -41.35
N SER A 104 4.21 -13.47 -41.11
CA SER A 104 5.24 -12.44 -41.13
C SER A 104 5.60 -12.01 -42.55
N GLU A 105 6.22 -10.84 -42.70
CA GLU A 105 6.71 -10.39 -44.00
C GLU A 105 7.68 -11.37 -44.65
N LEU A 106 8.53 -12.03 -43.86
CA LEU A 106 9.49 -12.99 -44.37
C LEU A 106 8.81 -14.29 -44.81
N GLN A 107 7.82 -14.78 -44.06
CA GLN A 107 7.01 -15.94 -44.46
C GLN A 107 6.31 -15.65 -45.79
N ILE A 108 5.72 -14.47 -45.95
CA ILE A 108 5.08 -14.04 -47.20
C ILE A 108 6.11 -13.99 -48.34
N LYS A 109 7.32 -13.47 -48.10
CA LYS A 109 8.42 -13.48 -49.09
C LYS A 109 8.84 -14.90 -49.52
N PHE A 110 8.73 -15.88 -48.63
CA PHE A 110 8.95 -17.30 -48.92
C PHE A 110 7.71 -18.02 -49.49
N GLY A 111 6.65 -17.29 -49.84
CA GLY A 111 5.45 -17.85 -50.45
C GLY A 111 4.56 -18.62 -49.47
N ALA A 112 4.56 -18.24 -48.19
CA ALA A 112 3.73 -18.87 -47.18
C ALA A 112 2.23 -18.66 -47.45
N GLU A 113 1.48 -19.76 -47.44
CA GLU A 113 0.02 -19.76 -47.40
C GLU A 113 -0.47 -20.73 -46.33
N TYR A 114 -1.62 -20.44 -45.72
CA TYR A 114 -2.27 -21.36 -44.80
C TYR A 114 -2.86 -22.53 -45.57
N ARG A 115 -2.30 -23.73 -45.38
CA ARG A 115 -2.74 -24.95 -46.06
C ARG A 115 -2.80 -26.12 -45.08
N ARG A 116 -3.63 -27.11 -45.39
CA ARG A 116 -3.74 -28.32 -44.56
C ARG A 116 -2.49 -29.18 -44.74
N CYS A 117 -1.78 -29.41 -43.64
CA CYS A 117 -0.57 -30.23 -43.67
C CYS A 117 -0.91 -31.73 -43.72
N THR A 118 -0.13 -32.50 -44.47
CA THR A 118 -0.33 -33.95 -44.65
C THR A 118 0.55 -34.82 -43.75
N PHE A 119 1.48 -34.21 -43.01
CA PHE A 119 2.35 -34.94 -42.07
C PHE A 119 1.52 -35.58 -40.94
N PRO A 120 1.97 -36.66 -40.29
CA PRO A 120 1.29 -37.18 -39.12
C PRO A 120 1.21 -36.12 -38.01
N ILE A 121 0.13 -36.11 -37.22
CA ILE A 121 0.01 -35.18 -36.09
C ILE A 121 1.11 -35.46 -35.06
N TYR A 122 1.21 -36.72 -34.65
CA TYR A 122 2.21 -37.24 -33.73
C TYR A 122 2.46 -38.71 -34.05
N ASP A 123 3.71 -39.15 -33.94
CA ASP A 123 4.12 -40.55 -34.11
C ASP A 123 4.96 -41.01 -32.92
N SER A 124 4.37 -41.84 -32.05
CA SER A 124 5.04 -42.38 -30.86
C SER A 124 6.21 -43.31 -31.17
N THR A 125 6.31 -43.84 -32.40
CA THR A 125 7.43 -44.70 -32.80
C THR A 125 8.69 -43.91 -33.10
N ILE A 126 8.55 -42.59 -33.31
CA ILE A 126 9.63 -41.67 -33.64
C ILE A 126 9.57 -40.51 -32.64
N PRO A 127 10.01 -40.76 -31.39
CA PRO A 127 9.98 -39.73 -30.35
C PRO A 127 10.89 -38.57 -30.72
N VAL A 128 10.43 -37.35 -30.45
CA VAL A 128 11.14 -36.11 -30.70
C VAL A 128 12.02 -35.78 -29.49
N ARG A 129 13.29 -35.45 -29.72
CA ARG A 129 14.29 -35.07 -28.70
C ARG A 129 14.57 -33.58 -28.72
N GLY A 130 15.21 -33.10 -27.65
CA GLY A 130 15.80 -31.77 -27.62
C GLY A 130 16.84 -31.63 -28.73
N GLY A 131 16.63 -30.66 -29.62
CA GLY A 131 17.42 -30.43 -30.83
C GLY A 131 16.73 -30.87 -32.11
N ASP A 132 15.68 -31.70 -32.04
CA ASP A 132 14.99 -32.15 -33.25
C ASP A 132 14.01 -31.10 -33.80
N ILE A 133 13.61 -30.14 -32.98
CA ILE A 133 12.71 -29.06 -33.37
C ILE A 133 13.55 -27.91 -33.91
N CYS A 134 13.06 -27.24 -34.96
CA CYS A 134 13.66 -26.01 -35.42
C CYS A 134 12.63 -24.91 -35.47
N GLN A 135 13.12 -23.74 -35.09
CA GLN A 135 12.50 -22.49 -35.40
C GLN A 135 12.41 -22.31 -36.93
N GLY A 136 11.20 -22.00 -37.41
CA GLY A 136 10.94 -21.55 -38.78
C GLY A 136 11.35 -20.08 -38.99
N GLU A 137 11.32 -19.60 -40.22
CA GLU A 137 11.99 -18.36 -40.66
C GLU A 137 11.55 -17.05 -39.94
N CYS A 138 10.48 -17.03 -39.13
CA CYS A 138 10.12 -15.91 -38.24
C CYS A 138 9.51 -16.35 -36.89
N THR A 139 9.87 -17.53 -36.41
CA THR A 139 9.23 -18.09 -35.20
C THR A 139 9.74 -17.46 -33.90
N ASP A 140 9.07 -17.77 -32.80
CA ASP A 140 9.49 -17.32 -31.47
C ASP A 140 10.53 -18.28 -30.89
N CYS A 141 11.74 -17.78 -30.65
CA CYS A 141 12.81 -18.59 -30.08
C CYS A 141 12.47 -19.12 -28.68
N SER A 142 11.72 -18.37 -27.90
CA SER A 142 11.39 -18.70 -26.51
C SER A 142 10.39 -19.85 -26.42
N PHE A 143 9.33 -19.81 -27.23
CA PHE A 143 8.39 -20.92 -27.30
C PHE A 143 9.01 -22.19 -27.91
N VAL A 144 9.84 -22.07 -28.97
CA VAL A 144 10.51 -23.24 -29.55
C VAL A 144 11.51 -23.85 -28.56
N ALA A 145 12.29 -23.04 -27.84
CA ALA A 145 13.15 -23.54 -26.76
C ALA A 145 12.34 -24.26 -25.66
N SER A 146 11.13 -23.79 -25.36
CA SER A 146 10.23 -24.45 -24.40
C SER A 146 9.76 -25.82 -24.89
N LEU A 147 9.41 -25.95 -26.17
CA LEU A 147 9.08 -27.23 -26.79
C LEU A 147 10.27 -28.20 -26.73
N GLU A 148 11.49 -27.71 -26.99
CA GLU A 148 12.71 -28.50 -26.92
C GLU A 148 13.02 -29.01 -25.51
N CYS A 149 12.88 -28.14 -24.49
CA CYS A 149 13.02 -28.53 -23.09
C CYS A 149 12.03 -29.64 -22.72
N ALA A 150 10.75 -29.48 -23.10
CA ALA A 150 9.72 -30.45 -22.77
C ALA A 150 9.87 -31.76 -23.56
N ALA A 151 10.31 -31.70 -24.83
CA ALA A 151 10.53 -32.89 -25.66
C ALA A 151 11.70 -33.74 -25.14
N GLU A 152 12.80 -33.10 -24.74
CA GLU A 152 13.90 -33.83 -24.11
C GLU A 152 13.48 -34.45 -22.77
N TYR A 153 12.66 -33.73 -22.00
CA TYR A 153 12.12 -34.28 -20.76
C TYR A 153 11.23 -35.51 -21.00
N ASP A 154 10.36 -35.48 -22.02
CA ASP A 154 9.56 -36.65 -22.40
C ASP A 154 10.43 -37.86 -22.74
N ALA A 155 11.54 -37.64 -23.44
CA ALA A 155 12.44 -38.71 -23.81
C ALA A 155 13.25 -39.28 -22.63
N LEU A 156 13.65 -38.43 -21.68
CA LEU A 156 14.44 -38.85 -20.52
C LEU A 156 13.59 -39.53 -19.44
N TRP A 157 12.35 -39.07 -19.23
CA TRP A 157 11.50 -39.55 -18.13
C TRP A 157 10.22 -40.27 -18.59
N GLY A 158 10.03 -40.48 -19.90
CA GLY A 158 8.90 -41.23 -20.44
C GLY A 158 7.55 -40.53 -20.23
N THR A 159 7.53 -39.21 -20.31
CA THR A 159 6.32 -38.40 -20.13
C THR A 159 5.72 -37.95 -21.47
N GLN A 160 4.66 -37.13 -21.42
CA GLN A 160 4.00 -36.54 -22.59
C GLN A 160 3.76 -35.04 -22.38
N LEU A 161 4.71 -34.37 -21.75
CA LEU A 161 4.68 -32.98 -21.35
C LEU A 161 4.72 -32.04 -22.57
N ALA A 162 5.57 -32.33 -23.56
CA ALA A 162 5.80 -31.45 -24.71
C ALA A 162 4.55 -31.25 -25.56
N HIS A 163 3.83 -32.35 -25.78
CA HIS A 163 2.64 -32.37 -26.61
C HIS A 163 1.36 -32.56 -25.80
N GLY A 164 1.44 -32.58 -24.46
CA GLY A 164 0.35 -32.87 -23.51
C GLY A 164 -0.85 -31.93 -23.59
N ALA A 165 -0.59 -30.70 -24.02
CA ALA A 165 -1.60 -29.65 -24.17
C ALA A 165 -2.52 -29.84 -25.39
N LEU A 166 -2.13 -30.66 -26.39
CA LEU A 166 -2.84 -30.79 -27.67
C LEU A 166 -3.87 -31.94 -27.67
N TYR A 167 -5.09 -31.64 -28.14
CA TYR A 167 -6.24 -32.56 -28.27
C TYR A 167 -6.88 -32.45 -29.66
N PRO A 168 -7.51 -33.51 -30.19
CA PRO A 168 -7.83 -34.78 -29.52
C PRO A 168 -6.63 -35.70 -29.33
N ARG A 169 -6.75 -36.67 -28.41
CA ARG A 169 -5.70 -37.62 -28.05
C ARG A 169 -6.21 -39.05 -28.07
N ASN A 170 -5.34 -39.98 -28.42
CA ASN A 170 -5.51 -41.42 -28.23
C ASN A 170 -4.49 -41.94 -27.20
N VAL A 171 -4.37 -43.27 -27.07
CA VAL A 171 -3.44 -43.91 -26.13
C VAL A 171 -1.96 -43.63 -26.43
N HIS A 172 -1.64 -43.24 -27.67
CA HIS A 172 -0.27 -42.96 -28.12
C HIS A 172 0.07 -41.47 -28.05
N GLY A 173 -0.90 -40.56 -28.06
CA GLY A 173 -0.67 -39.12 -28.02
C GLY A 173 -1.72 -38.33 -28.80
N PRO A 174 -1.43 -37.08 -29.18
CA PRO A 174 -2.30 -36.28 -30.05
C PRO A 174 -2.59 -37.02 -31.36
N CYS A 175 -3.82 -36.92 -31.84
CA CYS A 175 -4.25 -37.60 -33.06
C CYS A 175 -5.04 -36.66 -33.97
N ALA A 176 -5.29 -37.09 -35.21
CA ALA A 176 -6.07 -36.32 -36.17
C ALA A 176 -7.47 -36.00 -35.61
N SER A 177 -7.92 -34.76 -35.86
CA SER A 177 -9.28 -34.31 -35.52
C SER A 177 -10.26 -34.60 -36.65
N SER A 178 -11.41 -35.20 -36.32
CA SER A 178 -12.47 -35.49 -37.29
C SER A 178 -13.14 -34.23 -37.84
N SER A 179 -13.16 -33.13 -37.07
CA SER A 179 -13.70 -31.84 -37.49
C SER A 179 -12.66 -30.91 -38.13
N GLY A 180 -11.36 -31.28 -38.09
CA GLY A 180 -10.27 -30.38 -38.45
C GLY A 180 -9.97 -29.30 -37.40
N VAL A 181 -10.59 -29.38 -36.22
CA VAL A 181 -10.38 -28.46 -35.10
C VAL A 181 -9.61 -29.16 -33.98
N PHE A 182 -8.54 -28.54 -33.51
CA PHE A 182 -7.75 -28.99 -32.37
C PHE A 182 -8.02 -28.10 -31.17
N GLN A 183 -8.14 -28.71 -30.00
CA GLN A 183 -8.22 -28.01 -28.72
C GLN A 183 -6.83 -28.03 -28.07
N VAL A 184 -6.38 -26.88 -27.59
CA VAL A 184 -5.11 -26.73 -26.86
C VAL A 184 -5.40 -26.18 -25.47
N ARG A 185 -4.80 -26.79 -24.44
CA ARG A 185 -4.96 -26.40 -23.05
C ARG A 185 -3.69 -25.74 -22.54
N PHE A 186 -3.71 -24.42 -22.38
CA PHE A 186 -2.60 -23.66 -21.82
C PHE A 186 -2.89 -23.16 -20.42
N HIS A 187 -1.85 -22.95 -19.61
CA HIS A 187 -1.95 -22.37 -18.28
C HIS A 187 -1.77 -20.86 -18.36
N LEU A 188 -2.83 -20.10 -18.08
CA LEU A 188 -2.84 -18.64 -18.15
C LEU A 188 -3.78 -18.05 -17.10
N ASN A 189 -3.41 -16.90 -16.55
CA ASN A 189 -4.16 -16.15 -15.55
C ASN A 189 -4.54 -17.01 -14.33
N GLY A 190 -3.64 -17.92 -13.95
CA GLY A 190 -3.84 -18.79 -12.80
C GLY A 190 -4.65 -20.07 -13.03
N ASP A 191 -5.20 -20.32 -14.23
CA ASP A 191 -5.97 -21.53 -14.51
C ASP A 191 -5.69 -22.08 -15.93
N ILE A 192 -6.37 -23.14 -16.33
CA ILE A 192 -6.31 -23.70 -17.68
C ILE A 192 -7.25 -22.92 -18.60
N CYS A 193 -6.69 -22.36 -19.66
CA CYS A 193 -7.38 -21.76 -20.79
C CYS A 193 -7.43 -22.77 -21.94
N GLU A 194 -8.64 -23.08 -22.42
CA GLU A 194 -8.84 -23.92 -23.60
C GLU A 194 -9.00 -23.05 -24.84
N VAL A 195 -8.23 -23.36 -25.88
CA VAL A 195 -8.22 -22.65 -27.14
C VAL A 195 -8.41 -23.61 -28.29
N ASN A 196 -9.33 -23.29 -29.19
CA ASN A 196 -9.57 -24.05 -30.40
C ASN A 196 -8.82 -23.42 -31.57
N ILE A 197 -8.13 -24.23 -32.38
CA ILE A 197 -7.48 -23.82 -33.63
C ILE A 197 -7.85 -24.78 -34.76
N ASP A 198 -7.85 -24.29 -35.99
CA ASP A 198 -7.97 -25.16 -37.17
C ASP A 198 -6.63 -25.85 -37.51
N ASP A 199 -6.65 -26.78 -38.46
CA ASP A 199 -5.51 -27.60 -38.87
C ASP A 199 -4.70 -27.05 -40.06
N SER A 200 -4.94 -25.80 -40.45
CA SER A 200 -4.13 -25.12 -41.46
C SER A 200 -2.85 -24.56 -40.86
N LEU A 201 -1.72 -24.75 -41.55
CA LEU A 201 -0.39 -24.32 -41.12
C LEU A 201 0.28 -23.48 -42.22
N PRO A 202 1.19 -22.56 -41.88
CA PRO A 202 1.91 -21.76 -42.85
C PRO A 202 2.91 -22.62 -43.62
N MET A 203 2.67 -22.80 -44.93
CA MET A 203 3.47 -23.65 -45.80
C MET A 203 3.85 -22.93 -47.10
N ASN A 204 5.08 -23.16 -47.58
CA ASN A 204 5.53 -22.66 -48.89
C ASN A 204 5.03 -23.54 -50.04
N SER A 205 5.27 -23.17 -51.29
CA SER A 205 4.85 -23.95 -52.48
C SER A 205 5.44 -25.37 -52.58
N ASN A 206 6.48 -25.69 -51.80
CA ASN A 206 7.14 -26.99 -51.78
C ASN A 206 6.61 -27.91 -50.66
N ASP A 207 5.49 -27.53 -50.03
CA ASP A 207 4.90 -28.22 -48.88
C ASP A 207 5.81 -28.29 -47.64
N GLU A 208 6.68 -27.29 -47.48
CA GLU A 208 7.51 -27.14 -46.27
C GLU A 208 6.84 -26.20 -45.27
N LEU A 209 6.90 -26.57 -43.98
CA LEU A 209 6.43 -25.74 -42.88
C LEU A 209 7.37 -24.54 -42.67
N LEU A 210 6.81 -23.33 -42.60
CA LEU A 210 7.53 -22.08 -42.31
C LEU A 210 7.34 -21.60 -40.85
N CYS A 211 6.99 -22.55 -39.99
CA CYS A 211 6.77 -22.44 -38.55
C CYS A 211 7.62 -23.50 -37.81
N ALA A 212 7.43 -23.67 -36.51
CA ALA A 212 8.08 -24.71 -35.72
C ALA A 212 7.92 -26.07 -36.39
N SER A 213 9.02 -26.74 -36.69
CA SER A 213 9.01 -27.98 -37.46
C SER A 213 10.13 -28.92 -37.04
N ILE A 214 9.98 -30.21 -37.33
CA ILE A 214 10.99 -31.23 -36.99
C ILE A 214 12.04 -31.30 -38.11
N LYS A 215 13.33 -31.35 -37.76
CA LYS A 215 14.46 -31.35 -38.70
C LYS A 215 14.51 -32.61 -39.57
N HIS A 216 14.31 -33.78 -38.97
CA HIS A 216 14.47 -35.10 -39.60
C HIS A 216 13.41 -35.46 -40.65
N ASN A 217 13.64 -36.57 -41.37
CA ASN A 217 12.74 -37.15 -42.38
C ASN A 217 11.33 -37.54 -41.86
N CYS A 218 11.10 -37.45 -40.55
CA CYS A 218 9.88 -37.87 -39.89
C CYS A 218 9.15 -36.64 -39.36
N LYS A 219 8.63 -35.84 -40.30
CA LYS A 219 7.89 -34.61 -40.00
C LYS A 219 6.63 -34.94 -39.20
N GLN A 220 6.33 -34.12 -38.19
CA GLN A 220 5.11 -34.22 -37.39
C GLN A 220 4.53 -32.81 -37.19
N GLN A 221 3.22 -32.70 -37.04
CA GLN A 221 2.53 -31.39 -36.97
C GLN A 221 2.45 -30.81 -35.55
N TRP A 222 2.56 -31.62 -34.51
CA TRP A 222 2.30 -31.17 -33.13
C TRP A 222 3.09 -29.93 -32.69
N PRO A 223 4.38 -29.70 -33.07
CA PRO A 223 5.09 -28.47 -32.68
C PRO A 223 4.47 -27.23 -33.34
N ALA A 224 4.15 -27.33 -34.64
CA ALA A 224 3.55 -26.26 -35.42
C ALA A 224 2.14 -25.91 -34.92
N LEU A 225 1.35 -26.91 -34.55
CA LEU A 225 0.00 -26.70 -34.00
C LEU A 225 0.06 -26.02 -32.63
N LEU A 226 0.99 -26.41 -31.76
CA LEU A 226 1.16 -25.75 -30.46
C LEU A 226 1.68 -24.32 -30.59
N GLU A 227 2.64 -24.08 -31.49
CA GLU A 227 3.12 -22.71 -31.76
C GLU A 227 1.99 -21.83 -32.30
N LYS A 228 1.21 -22.34 -33.26
CA LYS A 228 0.04 -21.64 -33.79
C LYS A 228 -0.94 -21.29 -32.67
N ALA A 229 -1.28 -22.27 -31.82
CA ALA A 229 -2.19 -22.05 -30.69
C ALA A 229 -1.63 -20.99 -29.74
N PHE A 230 -0.33 -21.07 -29.41
CA PHE A 230 0.34 -20.11 -28.55
C PHE A 230 0.23 -18.68 -29.10
N LEU A 231 0.55 -18.49 -30.39
CA LEU A 231 0.41 -17.19 -31.05
C LEU A 231 -1.05 -16.69 -31.11
N CYS A 232 -2.02 -17.58 -31.29
CA CYS A 232 -3.44 -17.22 -31.22
C CYS A 232 -3.81 -16.69 -29.83
N VAL A 233 -3.32 -17.33 -28.76
CA VAL A 233 -3.63 -16.91 -27.38
C VAL A 233 -2.96 -15.58 -27.04
N GLN A 234 -1.72 -15.40 -27.50
CA GLN A 234 -0.99 -14.14 -27.39
C GLN A 234 -1.57 -13.04 -28.29
N ARG A 235 -2.55 -13.35 -29.16
CA ARG A 235 -3.09 -12.49 -30.23
C ARG A 235 -2.01 -11.82 -31.07
N SER A 236 -0.94 -12.57 -31.30
CA SER A 236 0.22 -12.09 -32.01
C SER A 236 0.21 -12.55 -33.46
N SER A 237 1.29 -12.24 -34.16
CA SER A 237 1.58 -12.72 -35.50
C SER A 237 2.82 -13.60 -35.47
N TYR A 238 3.11 -14.27 -36.59
CA TYR A 238 4.44 -14.88 -36.78
C TYR A 238 5.55 -13.83 -36.93
N ALA A 239 5.31 -12.54 -36.72
CA ALA A 239 6.35 -11.54 -36.51
C ALA A 239 6.57 -11.22 -35.02
N PHE A 240 6.07 -12.08 -34.11
CA PHE A 240 6.25 -11.94 -32.67
C PHE A 240 7.73 -11.90 -32.31
N THR A 241 8.15 -10.81 -31.67
CA THR A 241 9.53 -10.63 -31.21
C THR A 241 9.58 -10.73 -29.69
N GLY A 242 9.77 -11.94 -29.18
CA GLY A 242 10.22 -12.18 -27.81
C GLY A 242 9.13 -12.46 -26.77
N SER A 243 9.40 -13.50 -26.00
CA SER A 243 8.90 -13.83 -24.66
C SER A 243 10.09 -14.46 -23.90
N THR A 244 9.86 -15.01 -22.71
CA THR A 244 10.86 -15.82 -22.00
C THR A 244 10.49 -17.29 -22.02
N ALA A 245 11.47 -18.16 -22.27
CA ALA A 245 11.24 -19.60 -22.29
C ALA A 245 10.68 -20.13 -20.96
N THR A 246 11.01 -19.50 -19.83
CA THR A 246 10.47 -19.85 -18.51
C THR A 246 8.95 -19.61 -18.41
N SER A 247 8.48 -18.48 -18.94
CA SER A 247 7.07 -18.08 -18.99
C SER A 247 6.29 -18.95 -19.97
N ASP A 248 6.91 -19.27 -21.11
CA ASP A 248 6.32 -20.11 -22.15
C ASP A 248 6.22 -21.58 -21.72
N LEU A 249 7.23 -22.09 -21.02
CA LEU A 249 7.17 -23.40 -20.36
C LEU A 249 6.06 -23.46 -19.33
N TYR A 250 5.83 -22.41 -18.53
CA TYR A 250 4.68 -22.37 -17.62
C TYR A 250 3.37 -22.43 -18.42
N THR A 251 3.26 -21.62 -19.47
CA THR A 251 2.08 -21.58 -20.34
C THR A 251 1.77 -22.96 -20.95
N LEU A 252 2.80 -23.67 -21.40
CA LEU A 252 2.69 -24.99 -22.01
C LEU A 252 2.39 -26.11 -21.01
N THR A 253 3.04 -26.09 -19.85
CA THR A 253 3.15 -27.27 -18.96
C THR A 253 2.48 -27.10 -17.60
N GLY A 254 2.25 -25.86 -17.17
CA GLY A 254 1.83 -25.52 -15.81
C GLY A 254 2.92 -25.69 -14.74
N TRP A 255 4.18 -25.97 -15.13
CA TRP A 255 5.29 -26.12 -14.20
C TRP A 255 5.78 -24.77 -13.66
N ILE A 256 6.03 -24.71 -12.35
CA ILE A 256 6.14 -23.48 -11.56
C ILE A 256 7.39 -22.69 -11.99
N PRO A 257 7.25 -21.47 -12.56
CA PRO A 257 8.38 -20.73 -13.12
C PRO A 257 9.19 -20.02 -12.03
N GLU A 258 10.51 -20.15 -12.07
CA GLU A 258 11.51 -19.40 -11.31
C GLU A 258 12.54 -18.84 -12.31
N GLN A 259 12.79 -17.54 -12.26
CA GLN A 259 13.83 -16.91 -13.07
C GLN A 259 14.98 -16.48 -12.16
N ILE A 260 16.18 -16.93 -12.50
CA ILE A 260 17.40 -16.62 -11.75
C ILE A 260 18.24 -15.68 -12.61
N LEU A 261 18.52 -14.50 -12.08
CA LEU A 261 19.44 -13.54 -12.69
C LEU A 261 20.87 -13.90 -12.26
N THR A 262 21.71 -14.24 -13.22
CA THR A 262 23.08 -14.73 -12.98
C THR A 262 24.07 -13.63 -12.62
N HIS A 263 23.74 -12.38 -12.98
CA HIS A 263 24.55 -11.20 -12.69
C HIS A 263 24.05 -10.41 -11.47
N ASP A 264 23.04 -10.90 -10.74
CA ASP A 264 22.57 -10.30 -9.49
C ASP A 264 23.60 -10.49 -8.36
N ASP A 265 23.83 -9.46 -7.55
CA ASP A 265 24.81 -9.49 -6.44
C ASP A 265 24.53 -10.60 -5.41
N LYS A 266 23.28 -11.07 -5.29
CA LYS A 266 22.88 -12.16 -4.40
C LYS A 266 23.03 -13.54 -5.03
N PHE A 267 23.41 -13.64 -6.30
CA PHE A 267 23.52 -14.92 -7.01
C PHE A 267 24.65 -15.80 -6.44
N GLN A 268 24.28 -16.97 -5.92
CA GLN A 268 25.21 -17.93 -5.32
C GLN A 268 25.51 -19.10 -6.27
N ARG A 269 26.51 -18.94 -7.15
CA ARG A 269 26.88 -19.92 -8.21
C ARG A 269 26.92 -21.37 -7.75
N GLU A 270 27.69 -21.66 -6.69
CA GLU A 270 27.88 -23.03 -6.18
C GLU A 270 26.59 -23.64 -5.63
N ARG A 271 25.86 -22.85 -4.85
CA ARG A 271 24.59 -23.29 -4.23
C ARG A 271 23.53 -23.52 -5.31
N THR A 272 23.48 -22.65 -6.31
CA THR A 272 22.58 -22.79 -7.46
C THR A 272 22.89 -24.05 -8.25
N TRP A 273 24.15 -24.30 -8.60
CA TRP A 273 24.53 -25.53 -9.31
C TRP A 273 24.07 -26.78 -8.56
N ASN A 274 24.43 -26.92 -7.28
CA ASN A 274 24.09 -28.10 -6.50
C ASN A 274 22.57 -28.31 -6.44
N ARG A 275 21.81 -27.24 -6.20
CA ARG A 275 20.35 -27.27 -6.18
C ARG A 275 19.77 -27.76 -7.52
N LEU A 276 20.19 -27.16 -8.63
CA LEU A 276 19.64 -27.45 -9.95
C LEU A 276 20.09 -28.79 -10.49
N PHE A 277 21.36 -29.16 -10.30
CA PHE A 277 21.89 -30.45 -10.71
C PHE A 277 21.14 -31.61 -10.02
N HIS A 278 20.92 -31.52 -8.70
CA HIS A 278 20.15 -32.52 -7.97
C HIS A 278 18.69 -32.55 -8.42
N ALA A 279 18.05 -31.40 -8.59
CA ALA A 279 16.66 -31.32 -9.05
C ALA A 279 16.49 -31.90 -10.47
N TRP A 280 17.33 -31.50 -11.41
CA TRP A 280 17.32 -31.96 -12.79
C TRP A 280 17.55 -33.47 -12.87
N LYS A 281 18.58 -33.98 -12.18
CA LYS A 281 18.89 -35.43 -12.14
C LYS A 281 17.71 -36.27 -11.64
N ASN A 282 16.88 -35.71 -10.76
CA ASN A 282 15.70 -36.37 -10.19
C ASN A 282 14.40 -36.09 -10.97
N GLY A 283 14.44 -35.41 -12.12
CA GLY A 283 13.24 -35.08 -12.91
C GLY A 283 12.31 -34.06 -12.23
N GLN A 284 12.86 -33.20 -11.37
CA GLN A 284 12.08 -32.23 -10.59
C GLN A 284 12.00 -30.84 -11.22
N CYS A 285 12.75 -30.57 -12.30
CA CYS A 285 12.69 -29.30 -13.01
C CYS A 285 13.04 -29.42 -14.50
N LEU A 286 12.53 -28.47 -15.29
CA LEU A 286 13.01 -28.12 -16.63
C LEU A 286 13.91 -26.89 -16.52
N LEU A 287 14.85 -26.75 -17.45
CA LEU A 287 15.83 -25.67 -17.43
C LEU A 287 15.94 -25.00 -18.81
N SER A 288 16.01 -23.68 -18.81
CA SER A 288 16.22 -22.85 -20.01
C SER A 288 17.18 -21.72 -19.70
N ALA A 289 17.75 -21.09 -20.73
CA ALA A 289 18.66 -19.96 -20.56
C ALA A 289 18.37 -18.84 -21.56
N GLY A 290 18.66 -17.60 -21.17
CA GLY A 290 18.53 -16.43 -22.03
C GLY A 290 19.79 -15.56 -22.01
N THR A 291 20.13 -15.00 -23.17
CA THR A 291 21.26 -14.08 -23.36
C THR A 291 20.80 -12.62 -23.48
N GLY A 292 21.58 -11.68 -22.94
CA GLY A 292 21.35 -10.25 -23.10
C GLY A 292 21.89 -9.66 -24.40
N ALA A 293 21.81 -8.32 -24.48
CA ALA A 293 22.36 -7.55 -25.61
C ALA A 293 23.90 -7.60 -25.69
N ASP A 294 24.58 -7.77 -24.55
CA ASP A 294 26.05 -7.75 -24.46
C ASP A 294 26.69 -9.14 -24.62
N ALA A 295 25.90 -10.19 -24.86
CA ALA A 295 26.38 -11.58 -24.90
C ALA A 295 27.49 -11.80 -25.95
N GLU A 296 27.41 -11.13 -27.11
CA GLU A 296 28.45 -11.19 -28.16
C GLU A 296 29.79 -10.61 -27.69
N VAL A 297 29.78 -9.54 -26.89
CA VAL A 297 30.99 -8.91 -26.35
C VAL A 297 31.61 -9.79 -25.26
N MET A 298 30.78 -10.35 -24.38
CA MET A 298 31.23 -11.25 -23.30
C MET A 298 31.77 -12.59 -23.85
N ALA A 299 31.24 -13.04 -24.98
CA ALA A 299 31.64 -14.26 -25.69
C ALA A 299 33.03 -14.19 -26.35
N SER A 300 33.57 -12.99 -26.57
CA SER A 300 34.66 -12.69 -27.52
C SER A 300 36.03 -13.34 -27.27
N LYS A 301 36.24 -14.09 -26.18
CA LYS A 301 37.52 -14.80 -25.94
C LYS A 301 37.50 -16.30 -26.24
N ASN A 302 36.36 -16.99 -26.26
CA ASN A 302 36.27 -18.45 -26.53
C ASN A 302 34.96 -18.92 -27.19
N LEU A 303 33.98 -18.04 -27.45
CA LEU A 303 32.60 -18.43 -27.72
C LEU A 303 32.10 -17.88 -29.07
N GLN A 304 32.69 -18.37 -30.16
CA GLN A 304 32.19 -18.09 -31.50
C GLN A 304 30.86 -18.86 -31.70
N SER A 305 29.69 -18.20 -31.58
CA SER A 305 28.35 -18.60 -32.09
C SER A 305 27.14 -18.28 -31.18
N LEU A 306 27.30 -17.52 -30.09
CA LEU A 306 26.13 -17.10 -29.30
C LEU A 306 25.31 -16.03 -30.01
N THR A 307 24.00 -16.10 -29.82
CA THR A 307 23.01 -15.15 -30.32
C THR A 307 22.61 -14.24 -29.17
N THR A 308 22.62 -12.93 -29.39
CA THR A 308 22.14 -11.93 -28.41
C THR A 308 20.62 -11.93 -28.33
N LEU A 309 20.07 -11.57 -27.17
CA LEU A 309 18.62 -11.48 -26.94
C LEU A 309 17.86 -12.75 -27.36
N HIS A 310 18.38 -13.92 -26.98
CA HIS A 310 17.91 -15.21 -27.48
C HIS A 310 17.72 -16.24 -26.37
N CYS A 311 16.77 -17.17 -26.59
CA CYS A 311 16.46 -18.25 -25.66
C CYS A 311 17.07 -19.59 -26.12
N TYR A 312 17.54 -20.36 -25.15
CA TYR A 312 18.15 -21.68 -25.32
C TYR A 312 17.49 -22.70 -24.40
N ALA A 313 17.33 -23.93 -24.89
CA ALA A 313 16.90 -25.05 -24.08
C ALA A 313 18.10 -25.70 -23.39
N ILE A 314 18.03 -25.97 -22.08
CA ILE A 314 19.07 -26.75 -21.38
C ILE A 314 18.60 -28.20 -21.34
N THR A 315 19.27 -29.06 -22.09
CA THR A 315 18.89 -30.47 -22.26
C THR A 315 19.65 -31.42 -21.34
N ALA A 316 20.85 -31.03 -20.89
CA ALA A 316 21.61 -31.84 -19.95
C ALA A 316 22.49 -31.01 -19.01
N LEU A 317 22.63 -31.52 -17.77
CA LEU A 317 23.67 -31.14 -16.84
C LEU A 317 24.56 -32.35 -16.56
N SER A 318 25.88 -32.17 -16.60
CA SER A 318 26.82 -33.26 -16.34
C SER A 318 28.04 -32.79 -15.55
N VAL A 319 28.76 -33.75 -14.97
CA VAL A 319 30.03 -33.54 -14.30
C VAL A 319 31.04 -34.49 -14.93
N ASP A 320 32.08 -33.95 -15.57
CA ASP A 320 33.15 -34.71 -16.22
C ASP A 320 34.52 -34.26 -15.71
N THR A 321 35.31 -35.17 -15.12
CA THR A 321 36.67 -34.87 -14.60
C THR A 321 36.78 -33.56 -13.81
N ASP A 322 35.86 -33.36 -12.86
CA ASP A 322 35.68 -32.14 -12.04
C ASP A 322 35.16 -30.88 -12.77
N GLN A 323 34.83 -30.96 -14.06
CA GLN A 323 34.16 -29.90 -14.78
C GLN A 323 32.65 -30.07 -14.75
N ARG A 324 31.95 -28.98 -14.42
CA ARG A 324 30.48 -28.90 -14.45
C ARG A 324 30.06 -28.38 -15.81
N LEU A 325 29.32 -29.18 -16.57
CA LEU A 325 28.97 -28.88 -17.95
C LEU A 325 27.46 -28.69 -18.11
N VAL A 326 27.08 -27.67 -18.87
CA VAL A 326 25.72 -27.34 -19.29
C VAL A 326 25.61 -27.56 -20.79
N THR A 327 24.70 -28.44 -21.22
CA THR A 327 24.40 -28.66 -22.64
C THR A 327 23.17 -27.85 -23.03
N LEU A 328 23.32 -27.00 -24.03
CA LEU A 328 22.26 -26.14 -24.55
C LEU A 328 21.96 -26.47 -26.01
N ILE A 329 20.70 -26.32 -26.39
CA ILE A 329 20.23 -26.37 -27.77
C ILE A 329 19.89 -24.95 -28.23
N ASN A 330 20.47 -24.56 -29.35
CA ASN A 330 20.03 -23.39 -30.08
C ASN A 330 18.84 -23.76 -30.98
N PRO A 331 17.64 -23.16 -30.79
CA PRO A 331 16.49 -23.45 -31.65
C PRO A 331 16.71 -23.02 -33.12
N TRP A 332 17.68 -22.15 -33.41
CA TRP A 332 18.00 -21.70 -34.77
C TRP A 332 18.83 -22.71 -35.57
N LYS A 333 18.48 -22.86 -36.86
CA LYS A 333 19.27 -23.63 -37.84
C LYS A 333 20.49 -22.89 -38.40
N THR A 334 20.45 -21.57 -38.49
CA THR A 334 21.49 -20.73 -39.11
C THR A 334 21.54 -19.36 -38.44
N ILE A 335 22.74 -18.87 -38.12
CA ILE A 335 22.95 -17.52 -37.58
C ILE A 335 23.05 -16.55 -38.76
N LYS A 336 22.30 -15.44 -38.70
CA LYS A 336 22.47 -14.32 -39.63
C LYS A 336 23.66 -13.49 -39.17
N THR A 337 24.67 -13.33 -40.02
CA THR A 337 25.73 -12.35 -39.77
C THR A 337 25.20 -10.95 -40.11
N PRO A 338 25.46 -9.91 -39.29
CA PRO A 338 25.12 -8.55 -39.67
C PRO A 338 25.96 -8.15 -40.89
N SER A 339 25.35 -8.00 -42.06
CA SER A 339 25.93 -7.29 -43.20
C SER A 339 25.05 -6.09 -43.54
N ASP A 340 25.67 -4.97 -43.92
CA ASP A 340 24.97 -3.73 -44.29
C ASP A 340 24.07 -3.88 -45.53
N ASP A 341 24.21 -4.97 -46.27
CA ASP A 341 23.38 -5.32 -47.42
C ASP A 341 22.60 -6.63 -47.15
N PRO A 342 21.25 -6.59 -47.10
CA PRO A 342 20.40 -7.76 -46.86
C PRO A 342 20.56 -8.88 -47.88
N GLN A 343 21.09 -8.59 -49.08
CA GLN A 343 21.29 -9.60 -50.13
C GLN A 343 22.62 -10.34 -50.00
N THR A 344 23.56 -9.87 -49.17
CA THR A 344 24.91 -10.45 -49.03
C THR A 344 25.19 -11.07 -47.65
N SER A 345 24.19 -11.14 -46.75
CA SER A 345 24.38 -11.77 -45.43
C SER A 345 24.77 -13.24 -45.61
N SER A 346 25.99 -13.59 -45.22
CA SER A 346 26.42 -14.98 -45.22
C SER A 346 25.75 -15.73 -44.07
N ARG A 347 24.97 -16.78 -44.39
CA ARG A 347 24.36 -17.65 -43.38
C ARG A 347 25.43 -18.63 -42.91
N ILE A 348 25.88 -18.50 -41.66
CA ILE A 348 26.76 -19.48 -41.03
C ILE A 348 25.86 -20.51 -40.31
N PRO A 349 26.10 -21.82 -40.47
CA PRO A 349 25.38 -22.84 -39.68
C PRO A 349 25.54 -22.51 -38.19
N ALA A 350 24.42 -22.35 -37.48
CA ALA A 350 24.47 -22.18 -36.04
C ALA A 350 25.05 -23.47 -35.45
N LYS A 351 25.93 -23.37 -34.44
CA LYS A 351 26.28 -24.56 -33.67
C LYS A 351 25.05 -24.94 -32.85
N GLU A 352 24.37 -25.99 -33.29
CA GLU A 352 23.06 -26.43 -32.80
C GLU A 352 23.10 -26.89 -31.35
N VAL A 353 24.16 -27.61 -30.98
CA VAL A 353 24.43 -28.05 -29.61
C VAL A 353 25.64 -27.30 -29.06
N LEU A 354 25.43 -26.58 -27.97
CA LEU A 354 26.45 -25.84 -27.27
C LEU A 354 26.73 -26.52 -25.93
N ILE A 355 28.01 -26.57 -25.53
CA ILE A 355 28.40 -27.13 -24.24
C ILE A 355 29.31 -26.10 -23.58
N TYR A 356 28.93 -25.69 -22.37
CA TYR A 356 29.64 -24.69 -21.59
C TYR A 356 30.03 -25.28 -20.25
N ASN A 357 31.18 -24.86 -19.72
CA ASN A 357 31.40 -25.04 -18.30
C ASN A 357 30.50 -24.09 -17.49
N TRP A 358 30.16 -24.46 -16.26
CA TRP A 358 29.23 -23.71 -15.42
C TRP A 358 29.67 -22.26 -15.16
N GLU A 359 30.97 -22.01 -15.04
CA GLU A 359 31.50 -20.66 -14.80
C GLU A 359 31.33 -19.77 -16.03
N GLU A 360 31.62 -20.30 -17.22
CA GLU A 360 31.39 -19.63 -18.50
C GLU A 360 29.91 -19.38 -18.74
N PHE A 361 29.05 -20.35 -18.41
CA PHE A 361 27.61 -20.19 -18.48
C PHE A 361 27.15 -19.00 -17.62
N CYS A 362 27.54 -18.97 -16.34
CA CYS A 362 27.17 -17.88 -15.43
C CYS A 362 27.75 -16.51 -15.84
N ALA A 363 28.86 -16.50 -16.58
CA ALA A 363 29.48 -15.27 -17.03
C ALA A 363 28.76 -14.67 -18.26
N VAL A 364 28.10 -15.48 -19.09
CA VAL A 364 27.63 -15.05 -20.42
C VAL A 364 26.11 -15.02 -20.56
N PHE A 365 25.39 -15.88 -19.85
CA PHE A 365 23.94 -15.89 -19.86
C PHE A 365 23.41 -15.01 -18.74
N ASP A 366 22.48 -14.11 -19.03
CA ASP A 366 21.89 -13.16 -18.07
C ASP A 366 20.82 -13.84 -17.20
N THR A 367 20.11 -14.81 -17.79
CA THR A 367 18.97 -15.45 -17.16
C THR A 367 19.07 -16.98 -17.24
N LEU A 368 18.75 -17.62 -16.12
CA LEU A 368 18.56 -19.06 -15.99
C LEU A 368 17.11 -19.31 -15.55
N GLY A 369 16.33 -19.87 -16.47
CA GLY A 369 14.95 -20.27 -16.24
C GLY A 369 14.85 -21.65 -15.63
N VAL A 370 13.99 -21.79 -14.63
CA VAL A 370 13.69 -23.07 -13.99
C VAL A 370 12.18 -23.21 -13.93
N ASN A 371 11.63 -24.31 -14.44
CA ASN A 371 10.23 -24.66 -14.21
C ASN A 371 10.19 -25.88 -13.31
N TRP A 372 9.64 -25.73 -12.10
CA TRP A 372 9.59 -26.80 -11.10
C TRP A 372 8.38 -27.70 -11.29
N ASN A 373 8.59 -29.01 -11.14
CA ASN A 373 7.55 -30.00 -11.23
C ASN A 373 6.54 -29.84 -10.08
N PRO A 374 5.27 -29.46 -10.36
CA PRO A 374 4.28 -29.18 -9.33
C PRO A 374 3.87 -30.41 -8.53
N LYS A 375 4.13 -31.63 -9.06
CA LYS A 375 3.81 -32.90 -8.36
C LYS A 375 4.60 -33.09 -7.07
N SER A 376 5.66 -32.33 -6.85
CA SER A 376 6.44 -32.36 -5.61
C SER A 376 5.71 -31.70 -4.43
N TYR A 377 4.63 -30.98 -4.68
CA TYR A 377 3.88 -30.20 -3.68
C TYR A 377 2.43 -30.67 -3.56
N LYS A 378 1.75 -30.25 -2.49
CA LYS A 378 0.28 -30.38 -2.38
C LYS A 378 -0.39 -29.44 -3.40
N GLN A 379 -1.71 -29.60 -3.59
CA GLN A 379 -2.48 -28.67 -4.41
C GLN A 379 -2.28 -27.22 -3.93
N PRO A 380 -1.99 -26.28 -4.85
CA PRO A 380 -1.66 -24.93 -4.45
C PRO A 380 -2.88 -24.21 -3.88
N LYS A 381 -2.64 -23.27 -2.97
CA LYS A 381 -3.64 -22.26 -2.63
C LYS A 381 -3.54 -21.11 -3.61
N THR A 382 -4.63 -20.88 -4.34
CA THR A 382 -4.73 -19.82 -5.36
C THR A 382 -5.60 -18.69 -4.85
N LEU A 383 -5.18 -17.46 -5.12
CA LEU A 383 -5.96 -16.26 -4.88
C LEU A 383 -5.82 -15.31 -6.08
N HIS A 384 -6.91 -14.68 -6.49
CA HIS A 384 -6.91 -13.66 -7.53
C HIS A 384 -7.05 -12.25 -6.92
N GLY A 385 -6.33 -11.29 -7.48
CA GLY A 385 -6.31 -9.91 -7.01
C GLY A 385 -6.22 -8.92 -8.17
N SER A 386 -6.32 -7.62 -7.86
CA SER A 386 -6.15 -6.55 -8.84
C SER A 386 -5.61 -5.29 -8.16
N TRP A 387 -4.66 -4.60 -8.81
CA TRP A 387 -4.03 -3.39 -8.27
C TRP A 387 -4.94 -2.14 -8.28
N ASN A 388 -6.25 -2.31 -8.45
CA ASN A 388 -7.22 -1.22 -8.60
C ASN A 388 -7.22 -0.21 -7.43
N HIS A 389 -6.80 -0.64 -6.23
CA HIS A 389 -6.75 0.18 -5.02
C HIS A 389 -5.33 0.69 -4.68
N SER A 390 -4.30 0.25 -5.40
CA SER A 390 -2.90 0.61 -5.12
C SER A 390 -2.42 1.82 -5.93
N TYR A 391 -1.57 2.64 -5.32
CA TYR A 391 -0.87 3.77 -5.97
C TYR A 391 0.51 3.35 -6.47
N ASN A 392 1.07 4.11 -7.41
CA ASN A 392 2.23 3.77 -8.27
C ASN A 392 3.61 3.67 -7.60
N GLU A 393 3.67 3.67 -6.27
CA GLU A 393 4.94 3.61 -5.57
C GLU A 393 5.19 2.16 -5.17
N GLY A 394 6.17 1.51 -5.82
CA GLY A 394 6.64 0.20 -5.37
C GLY A 394 7.00 0.21 -3.88
N VAL A 395 7.03 -0.96 -3.24
CA VAL A 395 7.40 -1.09 -1.84
C VAL A 395 8.84 -0.62 -1.64
N ARG A 396 9.02 0.58 -1.07
CA ARG A 396 10.32 1.11 -0.67
C ARG A 396 10.45 1.07 0.85
N THR A 397 11.58 0.58 1.34
CA THR A 397 11.84 0.41 2.78
C THR A 397 11.95 1.73 3.56
N ASP A 398 12.09 2.85 2.86
CA ASP A 398 12.30 4.19 3.39
C ASP A 398 11.06 5.11 3.29
N HIS A 399 9.96 4.68 2.66
CA HIS A 399 8.79 5.51 2.40
C HIS A 399 7.52 5.07 3.16
N ALA A 400 6.80 6.05 3.71
CA ALA A 400 5.53 5.89 4.42
C ALA A 400 4.31 5.55 3.52
N SER A 401 4.54 5.24 2.23
CA SER A 401 3.52 4.92 1.23
C SER A 401 3.26 3.43 1.04
N THR A 402 4.03 2.55 1.71
CA THR A 402 3.85 1.10 1.67
C THR A 402 2.46 0.65 2.16
N ALA A 403 1.75 1.47 2.95
CA ALA A 403 0.39 1.21 3.42
C ALA A 403 -0.70 1.08 2.33
N GLN A 404 -0.36 1.23 1.04
CA GLN A 404 -1.31 1.30 -0.09
C GLN A 404 -1.21 0.10 -1.06
N CYS A 405 -0.36 -0.89 -0.79
CA CYS A 405 -0.29 -2.10 -1.60
C CYS A 405 -1.33 -3.16 -1.15
N ASP A 406 -1.77 -4.01 -2.07
CA ASP A 406 -2.56 -5.19 -1.73
C ASP A 406 -1.76 -6.12 -0.81
N ARG A 407 -2.38 -6.52 0.31
CA ARG A 407 -1.75 -7.32 1.36
C ARG A 407 -2.49 -8.63 1.60
N TYR A 408 -1.74 -9.65 1.99
CA TYR A 408 -2.26 -10.97 2.28
C TYR A 408 -1.62 -11.55 3.55
N GLU A 409 -2.41 -12.20 4.40
CA GLU A 409 -1.89 -13.05 5.48
C GLU A 409 -1.66 -14.44 4.88
N LEU A 410 -0.42 -14.91 4.96
CA LEU A 410 -0.05 -16.29 4.65
C LEU A 410 0.33 -17.00 5.95
N PHE A 411 -0.47 -17.98 6.34
CA PHE A 411 -0.11 -18.97 7.35
C PHE A 411 0.54 -20.17 6.68
N VAL A 412 1.65 -20.64 7.27
CA VAL A 412 2.39 -21.81 6.84
C VAL A 412 2.59 -22.72 8.06
N ALA A 413 2.12 -23.97 7.99
CA ALA A 413 2.44 -24.99 8.99
C ALA A 413 3.93 -25.40 8.91
N ALA A 414 4.44 -26.12 9.92
CA ALA A 414 5.82 -26.62 9.87
C ALA A 414 6.06 -27.43 8.59
N CYS A 415 7.18 -27.18 7.91
CA CYS A 415 7.51 -27.72 6.60
C CYS A 415 9.00 -28.01 6.49
N ASP A 416 9.35 -29.08 5.76
CA ASP A 416 10.73 -29.50 5.54
C ASP A 416 11.29 -28.92 4.22
N GLN A 417 10.41 -28.50 3.31
CA GLN A 417 10.77 -27.87 2.05
C GLN A 417 10.47 -26.36 2.07
N ASP A 418 11.15 -25.64 1.18
CA ASP A 418 10.84 -24.23 0.92
C ASP A 418 9.40 -24.10 0.40
N VAL A 419 8.71 -23.05 0.83
CA VAL A 419 7.40 -22.68 0.29
C VAL A 419 7.60 -21.77 -0.91
N LEU A 420 7.01 -22.11 -2.04
CA LEU A 420 7.09 -21.30 -3.25
C LEU A 420 5.83 -20.45 -3.37
N VAL A 421 6.01 -19.13 -3.42
CA VAL A 421 4.92 -18.17 -3.61
C VAL A 421 5.07 -17.53 -4.99
N HIS A 422 4.23 -17.96 -5.91
CA HIS A 422 4.23 -17.57 -7.32
C HIS A 422 3.24 -16.43 -7.54
N LEU A 423 3.71 -15.32 -8.10
CA LEU A 423 2.87 -14.22 -8.56
C LEU A 423 2.86 -14.22 -10.09
N GLU A 424 1.66 -14.22 -10.66
CA GLU A 424 1.39 -14.15 -12.10
C GLU A 424 0.61 -12.87 -12.39
N ARG A 425 1.16 -11.96 -13.21
CA ARG A 425 0.41 -10.84 -13.79
C ARG A 425 -0.52 -11.39 -14.85
N ASN A 426 -1.82 -11.14 -14.69
CA ASN A 426 -2.80 -11.61 -15.65
C ASN A 426 -2.67 -10.79 -16.94
N GLN A 427 -2.76 -11.49 -18.07
CA GLN A 427 -2.80 -10.90 -19.39
C GLN A 427 -4.25 -10.51 -19.73
N ASP A 428 -4.46 -9.25 -20.11
CA ASP A 428 -5.69 -8.83 -20.76
C ASP A 428 -5.56 -9.06 -22.27
N VAL A 429 -6.48 -9.84 -22.82
CA VAL A 429 -6.45 -10.26 -24.24
C VAL A 429 -6.90 -9.11 -25.17
N GLN A 430 -7.38 -7.98 -24.65
CA GLN A 430 -7.89 -6.87 -25.46
C GLN A 430 -6.93 -5.70 -25.65
N GLU A 431 -5.88 -5.55 -24.84
CA GLU A 431 -4.96 -4.41 -24.91
C GLU A 431 -3.49 -4.81 -25.14
N PRO A 432 -2.71 -4.04 -25.91
CA PRO A 432 -1.28 -4.30 -26.08
C PRO A 432 -0.54 -4.24 -24.74
N GLU A 433 0.45 -5.12 -24.59
CA GLU A 433 1.19 -5.28 -23.34
C GLU A 433 1.91 -3.98 -22.96
N GLN A 434 1.52 -3.39 -21.83
CA GLN A 434 2.18 -2.22 -21.25
C GLN A 434 3.27 -2.67 -20.29
N ALA A 435 4.37 -1.93 -20.22
CA ALA A 435 5.47 -2.23 -19.31
C ALA A 435 5.02 -2.05 -17.84
N HIS A 436 4.74 -3.15 -17.16
CA HIS A 436 4.45 -3.18 -15.73
C HIS A 436 5.47 -4.05 -15.02
N TYR A 437 6.25 -3.45 -14.11
CA TYR A 437 7.13 -4.20 -13.23
C TYR A 437 6.33 -4.73 -12.04
N ILE A 438 6.47 -6.01 -11.75
CA ILE A 438 5.83 -6.68 -10.60
C ILE A 438 6.88 -7.23 -9.65
N ALA A 439 6.56 -7.26 -8.36
CA ALA A 439 7.35 -7.92 -7.35
C ALA A 439 6.45 -8.52 -6.27
N LEU A 440 6.93 -9.56 -5.60
CA LEU A 440 6.27 -10.14 -4.44
C LEU A 440 7.21 -10.06 -3.24
N HIS A 441 6.69 -9.57 -2.11
CA HIS A 441 7.44 -9.44 -0.86
C HIS A 441 6.75 -10.22 0.25
N ALA A 442 7.53 -10.74 1.20
CA ALA A 442 7.02 -11.40 2.39
C ALA A 442 7.72 -10.89 3.65
N PHE A 443 6.94 -10.47 4.62
CA PHE A 443 7.41 -9.99 5.92
C PHE A 443 6.95 -10.96 6.99
N ASP A 444 7.83 -11.29 7.94
CA ASP A 444 7.43 -12.11 9.08
C ASP A 444 6.36 -11.35 9.90
N ASN A 445 5.30 -12.07 10.30
CA ASN A 445 4.16 -11.50 11.01
C ASN A 445 3.67 -12.42 12.14
N GLN A 446 4.58 -12.94 12.97
CA GLN A 446 4.18 -13.83 14.09
C GLN A 446 3.20 -13.19 15.08
N ASP A 447 3.21 -11.86 15.23
CA ASP A 447 2.25 -11.14 16.08
C ASP A 447 0.88 -10.93 15.43
N ARG A 448 0.72 -11.37 14.17
CA ARG A 448 -0.50 -11.32 13.36
C ARG A 448 -1.08 -9.92 13.24
N LEU A 449 -0.25 -8.89 13.37
CA LEU A 449 -0.67 -7.53 13.14
C LEU A 449 -0.96 -7.35 11.64
N LYS A 450 -2.04 -6.67 11.28
CA LYS A 450 -2.37 -6.36 9.87
C LYS A 450 -1.46 -5.27 9.27
N ARG A 451 -0.18 -5.23 9.67
CA ARG A 451 0.84 -4.28 9.24
C ARG A 451 2.03 -5.00 8.64
N MET A 452 2.81 -4.27 7.86
CA MET A 452 4.11 -4.74 7.38
C MET A 452 5.17 -4.33 8.38
N HIS A 453 5.91 -5.30 8.90
CA HIS A 453 7.10 -5.04 9.71
C HIS A 453 8.31 -4.89 8.80
N VAL A 454 8.32 -3.83 7.98
CA VAL A 454 9.43 -3.57 7.04
C VAL A 454 10.77 -3.44 7.78
N ASP A 455 10.71 -2.95 9.02
CA ASP A 455 11.88 -2.77 9.91
C ASP A 455 12.45 -4.07 10.50
N HIS A 456 11.70 -5.19 10.47
CA HIS A 456 12.10 -6.46 11.10
C HIS A 456 12.78 -7.42 10.12
N GLY A 457 13.06 -6.94 8.90
CA GLY A 457 13.51 -7.78 7.80
C GLY A 457 12.36 -8.56 7.16
N GLY A 458 12.51 -8.85 5.88
CA GLY A 458 11.57 -9.60 5.06
C GLY A 458 12.23 -10.06 3.78
N GLU A 459 11.69 -11.11 3.16
CA GLU A 459 12.13 -11.59 1.85
C GLU A 459 11.54 -10.66 0.79
N MET A 460 12.40 -9.85 0.19
CA MET A 460 12.03 -8.89 -0.84
C MET A 460 12.30 -9.48 -2.22
N GLY A 461 11.24 -9.70 -3.01
CA GLY A 461 11.37 -10.02 -4.43
C GLY A 461 11.94 -8.84 -5.22
N VAL A 462 12.58 -9.18 -6.33
CA VAL A 462 13.09 -8.21 -7.32
C VAL A 462 11.94 -7.82 -8.25
N TYR A 463 11.90 -6.55 -8.66
CA TYR A 463 10.95 -6.07 -9.66
C TYR A 463 11.36 -6.58 -11.05
N VAL A 464 10.42 -7.26 -11.70
CA VAL A 464 10.59 -7.80 -13.06
C VAL A 464 9.46 -7.29 -13.94
N ASP A 465 9.74 -6.99 -15.21
CA ASP A 465 8.75 -6.65 -16.24
C ASP A 465 8.04 -7.88 -16.82
N GLU A 466 8.54 -9.06 -16.50
CA GLU A 466 7.99 -10.38 -16.83
C GLU A 466 6.59 -10.62 -16.24
N ARG A 467 5.87 -11.59 -16.83
CA ARG A 467 4.54 -12.00 -16.34
C ARG A 467 4.60 -12.76 -15.01
N HIS A 468 5.74 -13.36 -14.68
CA HIS A 468 5.86 -14.24 -13.52
C HIS A 468 7.02 -13.82 -12.62
N THR A 469 6.81 -13.92 -11.30
CA THR A 469 7.88 -13.86 -10.31
C THR A 469 7.62 -14.88 -9.21
N LEU A 470 8.70 -15.44 -8.64
CA LEU A 470 8.64 -16.47 -7.62
C LEU A 470 9.41 -16.02 -6.38
N LEU A 471 8.72 -15.95 -5.26
CA LEU A 471 9.33 -15.76 -3.95
C LEU A 471 9.47 -17.11 -3.25
N ARG A 472 10.65 -17.40 -2.72
CA ARG A 472 10.91 -18.63 -1.95
C ARG A 472 10.99 -18.29 -0.48
N LEU A 473 10.11 -18.88 0.32
CA LEU A 473 10.18 -18.79 1.78
C LEU A 473 10.91 -20.03 2.31
N PRO A 474 11.92 -19.87 3.18
CA PRO A 474 12.67 -21.00 3.69
C PRO A 474 11.78 -21.95 4.50
N SER A 475 12.15 -23.23 4.51
CA SER A 475 11.55 -24.25 5.39
C SER A 475 11.58 -23.85 6.87
N ARG A 476 10.60 -24.34 7.65
CA ARG A 476 10.44 -23.97 9.07
C ARG A 476 10.06 -25.16 9.93
N SER A 477 10.72 -25.27 11.08
CA SER A 477 10.40 -26.28 12.10
C SER A 477 9.11 -26.03 12.87
N SER A 478 8.53 -24.83 12.76
CA SER A 478 7.29 -24.43 13.44
C SER A 478 6.40 -23.62 12.52
N ALA A 479 5.09 -23.70 12.78
CA ALA A 479 4.11 -22.93 12.04
C ALA A 479 4.34 -21.42 12.25
N GLY A 480 4.07 -20.63 11.22
CA GLY A 480 4.25 -19.19 11.28
C GLY A 480 3.37 -18.41 10.30
N TYR A 481 3.36 -17.10 10.51
CA TYR A 481 2.59 -16.15 9.71
C TYR A 481 3.51 -15.19 8.96
N TYR A 482 3.09 -14.86 7.74
CA TYR A 482 3.70 -13.87 6.87
C TYR A 482 2.67 -12.86 6.39
N THR A 483 3.09 -11.61 6.23
CA THR A 483 2.39 -10.62 5.43
C THR A 483 2.99 -10.61 4.03
N LEU A 484 2.24 -11.05 3.03
CA LEU A 484 2.62 -10.94 1.62
C LEU A 484 2.15 -9.63 1.03
N VAL A 485 2.92 -9.10 0.10
CA VAL A 485 2.64 -7.85 -0.60
C VAL A 485 2.87 -8.05 -2.09
N ALA A 486 1.80 -7.98 -2.86
CA ALA A 486 1.86 -8.01 -4.32
C ALA A 486 2.04 -6.57 -4.83
N SER A 487 3.24 -6.23 -5.26
CA SER A 487 3.59 -4.87 -5.66
C SER A 487 3.67 -4.73 -7.18
N ARG A 488 3.29 -3.54 -7.66
CA ARG A 488 3.45 -3.10 -9.04
C ARG A 488 4.21 -1.77 -9.09
N HIS A 489 4.98 -1.55 -10.15
CA HIS A 489 5.61 -0.29 -10.52
C HIS A 489 5.51 -0.10 -12.04
N GLY A 490 5.16 1.08 -12.57
CA GLY A 490 5.09 1.32 -14.02
C GLY A 490 4.07 2.38 -14.42
N ASP A 491 3.48 2.29 -15.62
CA ASP A 491 2.48 3.27 -16.09
C ASP A 491 1.25 3.34 -15.16
N ASP A 492 0.70 4.54 -14.99
CA ASP A 492 -0.48 4.87 -14.16
C ASP A 492 -1.81 4.86 -14.93
N ARG A 493 -1.77 4.54 -16.22
CA ARG A 493 -2.98 4.34 -17.02
C ARG A 493 -3.79 3.18 -16.47
N ARG A 494 -5.08 3.43 -16.29
CA ARG A 494 -6.07 2.47 -15.79
C ARG A 494 -6.93 1.94 -16.94
N PRO A 495 -7.47 0.72 -16.85
CA PRO A 495 -7.40 -0.21 -15.70
C PRO A 495 -6.02 -0.86 -15.53
N PHE A 496 -5.65 -1.19 -14.28
CA PHE A 496 -4.44 -1.97 -14.03
C PHE A 496 -4.70 -3.46 -14.30
N PRO A 497 -3.66 -4.23 -14.68
CA PRO A 497 -3.80 -5.67 -14.85
C PRO A 497 -4.24 -6.34 -13.55
N ALA A 498 -5.00 -7.43 -13.66
CA ALA A 498 -5.23 -8.33 -12.54
C ALA A 498 -3.98 -9.18 -12.28
N TYR A 499 -3.97 -9.94 -11.19
CA TYR A 499 -2.92 -10.91 -10.91
C TYR A 499 -3.45 -12.12 -10.16
N THR A 500 -2.62 -13.16 -10.11
CA THR A 500 -2.88 -14.38 -9.37
C THR A 500 -1.68 -14.71 -8.48
N ILE A 501 -1.95 -15.07 -7.22
CA ILE A 501 -0.97 -15.61 -6.29
C ILE A 501 -1.24 -17.10 -6.10
N LYS A 502 -0.22 -17.94 -6.28
CA LYS A 502 -0.26 -19.38 -5.98
C LYS A 502 0.81 -19.74 -4.95
N VAL A 503 0.40 -20.41 -3.88
CA VAL A 503 1.30 -20.92 -2.85
C VAL A 503 1.44 -22.43 -2.99
N TRP A 504 2.67 -22.88 -3.25
CA TRP A 504 3.04 -24.30 -3.35
C TRP A 504 3.84 -24.70 -2.13
N SER A 505 3.38 -25.73 -1.42
CA SER A 505 4.02 -26.24 -0.21
C SER A 505 3.68 -27.72 -0.02
N ASP A 506 4.57 -28.44 0.65
CA ASP A 506 4.34 -29.77 1.22
C ASP A 506 3.51 -29.72 2.53
N ALA A 507 3.50 -28.55 3.20
CA ALA A 507 2.73 -28.30 4.40
C ALA A 507 1.36 -27.67 4.12
N ASP A 508 0.52 -27.62 5.16
CA ASP A 508 -0.77 -26.95 5.08
C ASP A 508 -0.58 -25.44 5.14
N VAL A 509 -1.14 -24.74 4.17
CA VAL A 509 -1.05 -23.28 4.05
C VAL A 509 -2.45 -22.67 3.97
N ARG A 510 -2.59 -21.47 4.54
CA ARG A 510 -3.81 -20.67 4.45
C ARG A 510 -3.44 -19.26 3.99
N LEU A 511 -3.97 -18.87 2.84
CA LEU A 511 -3.80 -17.55 2.25
C LEU A 511 -5.09 -16.77 2.40
N THR A 512 -5.03 -15.55 2.92
CA THR A 512 -6.21 -14.70 3.15
C THR A 512 -5.90 -13.26 2.78
N ARG A 513 -6.75 -12.62 1.98
CA ARG A 513 -6.63 -11.19 1.68
C ARG A 513 -6.82 -10.38 2.96
N LEU A 514 -5.87 -9.50 3.25
CA LEU A 514 -6.03 -8.52 4.30
C LEU A 514 -6.83 -7.36 3.70
N SER A 515 -7.98 -7.06 4.29
CA SER A 515 -8.81 -5.93 3.86
C SER A 515 -8.00 -4.64 3.90
N ASP A 516 -8.11 -3.83 2.84
CA ASP A 516 -7.79 -2.42 2.90
C ASP A 516 -8.73 -1.77 3.90
N THR A 517 -8.38 -1.82 5.19
CA THR A 517 -8.98 -0.90 6.16
C THR A 517 -8.71 0.48 5.58
N GLN A 518 -9.74 1.25 5.25
CA GLN A 518 -9.58 2.67 4.95
C GLN A 518 -8.80 3.28 6.12
N ILE A 519 -7.50 3.51 5.90
CA ILE A 519 -6.65 4.05 6.95
C ILE A 519 -6.96 5.54 6.98
N HIS A 520 -7.73 5.96 7.96
CA HIS A 520 -7.88 7.36 8.29
C HIS A 520 -6.55 7.83 8.88
N ARG A 521 -5.94 8.80 8.18
CA ARG A 521 -4.67 9.41 8.59
C ARG A 521 -4.94 10.84 9.05
N SER A 522 -4.48 11.16 10.25
CA SER A 522 -4.46 12.52 10.79
C SER A 522 -3.03 12.89 11.13
N THR A 523 -2.51 13.96 10.55
CA THR A 523 -1.18 14.49 10.87
C THR A 523 -1.32 15.84 11.55
N LEU A 524 -0.73 15.98 12.73
CA LEU A 524 -0.62 17.23 13.46
C LEU A 524 0.85 17.62 13.59
N TYR A 525 1.12 18.91 13.53
CA TYR A 525 2.46 19.46 13.72
C TYR A 525 2.52 20.17 15.07
N GLY A 526 3.67 20.10 15.72
CA GLY A 526 3.88 20.78 17.00
C GLY A 526 5.37 21.00 17.29
N ALA A 527 5.65 21.67 18.40
CA ALA A 527 7.01 21.90 18.89
C ALA A 527 7.04 21.82 20.43
N TRP A 528 8.20 21.50 20.98
CA TRP A 528 8.40 21.46 22.44
C TRP A 528 8.72 22.83 23.07
N GLN A 529 9.07 23.84 22.27
CA GLN A 529 9.26 25.24 22.70
C GLN A 529 10.16 25.41 23.94
N GLY A 530 11.26 24.66 23.99
CA GLY A 530 12.27 24.74 25.03
C GLY A 530 11.86 24.01 26.31
N ARG A 531 10.74 23.28 26.27
CA ARG A 531 10.17 22.50 27.37
C ARG A 531 10.18 21.00 27.03
N GLY A 532 9.57 20.18 27.89
CA GLY A 532 9.49 18.73 27.75
C GLY A 532 10.34 18.00 28.78
N GLY A 533 10.50 16.69 28.60
CA GLY A 533 11.23 15.83 29.54
C GLY A 533 10.59 14.46 29.69
N HIS A 534 11.41 13.51 30.17
CA HIS A 534 11.01 12.11 30.29
C HIS A 534 9.97 11.85 31.38
N GLU A 535 9.37 10.65 31.43
CA GLU A 535 8.24 10.28 32.31
C GLU A 535 8.48 10.49 33.81
N ARG A 536 9.75 10.37 34.26
CA ARG A 536 10.15 10.62 35.65
C ARG A 536 10.57 12.06 35.96
N SER A 537 10.55 12.95 34.97
CA SER A 537 11.00 14.33 35.14
C SER A 537 9.80 15.23 35.45
N GLY A 538 10.01 16.28 36.26
CA GLY A 538 8.99 17.32 36.46
C GLY A 538 8.64 18.08 35.16
N GLY A 539 9.47 17.95 34.13
CA GLY A 539 9.22 18.49 32.80
C GLY A 539 8.19 17.71 31.98
N PHE A 540 7.80 16.49 32.41
CA PHE A 540 6.90 15.63 31.65
C PHE A 540 5.57 16.32 31.32
N ARG A 541 4.99 17.00 32.31
CA ARG A 541 3.75 17.77 32.16
C ARG A 541 3.83 18.80 31.03
N HIS A 542 5.01 19.35 30.73
CA HIS A 542 5.15 20.39 29.72
C HIS A 542 5.28 19.86 28.30
N ASN A 543 5.37 18.54 28.10
CA ASN A 543 5.34 17.97 26.76
C ASN A 543 4.03 18.32 26.02
N PRO A 544 4.07 18.43 24.68
CA PRO A 544 2.89 18.50 23.84
C PRO A 544 1.94 17.33 24.09
N GLN A 545 0.64 17.63 24.27
CA GLN A 545 -0.40 16.64 24.54
C GLN A 545 -1.57 16.85 23.59
N PHE A 546 -2.22 15.75 23.21
CA PHE A 546 -3.33 15.75 22.26
C PHE A 546 -4.46 14.88 22.80
N LEU A 547 -5.69 15.39 22.80
CA LEU A 547 -6.88 14.61 23.08
C LEU A 547 -7.25 13.82 21.82
N VAL A 548 -7.30 12.51 21.96
CA VAL A 548 -7.69 11.55 20.94
C VAL A 548 -9.03 10.97 21.33
N THR A 549 -10.06 11.22 20.53
CA THR A 549 -11.42 10.71 20.75
C THR A 549 -11.73 9.63 19.72
N ILE A 550 -12.06 8.45 20.23
CA ILE A 550 -12.52 7.31 19.44
C ILE A 550 -14.05 7.19 19.60
N PRO A 551 -14.83 7.24 18.51
CA PRO A 551 -16.30 7.26 18.57
C PRO A 551 -16.91 5.94 19.08
N VAL A 552 -17.98 6.07 19.87
CA VAL A 552 -18.70 4.95 20.55
C VAL A 552 -19.44 4.03 19.56
N THR A 553 -19.71 4.47 18.34
CA THR A 553 -20.36 3.68 17.29
C THR A 553 -19.47 2.57 16.69
N SER A 554 -18.21 2.48 17.12
CA SER A 554 -17.26 1.46 16.66
C SER A 554 -17.16 0.33 17.67
N ASN A 555 -17.15 -0.93 17.21
CA ASN A 555 -16.57 -2.02 18.01
C ASN A 555 -15.12 -1.65 18.38
N ALA A 556 -14.50 -2.38 19.33
CA ALA A 556 -13.09 -2.18 19.68
C ALA A 556 -12.24 -1.98 18.42
N LEU A 557 -11.55 -0.84 18.32
CA LEU A 557 -10.80 -0.52 17.12
C LEU A 557 -9.60 -1.44 17.02
N GLU A 558 -9.50 -2.11 15.88
CA GLU A 558 -8.29 -2.85 15.53
C GLU A 558 -7.26 -1.86 14.96
N MET A 559 -6.05 -1.87 15.54
CA MET A 559 -4.85 -1.22 15.00
C MET A 559 -4.92 0.31 14.91
N VAL A 560 -4.58 1.00 16.00
CA VAL A 560 -4.25 2.43 15.96
C VAL A 560 -2.73 2.61 16.05
N LEU A 561 -2.16 3.31 15.07
CA LEU A 561 -0.73 3.58 14.98
C LEU A 561 -0.46 5.05 15.22
N PHE A 562 0.37 5.35 16.21
CA PHE A 562 0.90 6.69 16.46
C PHE A 562 2.35 6.72 15.99
N ARG A 563 2.69 7.70 15.16
CA ARG A 563 4.04 7.95 14.65
C ARG A 563 4.42 9.40 14.94
N VAL A 564 5.58 9.60 15.54
CA VAL A 564 6.16 10.94 15.71
C VAL A 564 7.49 11.00 14.96
N THR A 565 7.63 12.00 14.09
CA THR A 565 8.89 12.31 13.39
C THR A 565 9.41 13.69 13.77
N ALA A 566 10.70 13.81 14.01
CA ALA A 566 11.42 15.05 14.29
C ALA A 566 12.85 14.99 13.75
N GLN A 567 13.68 15.99 14.06
CA GLN A 567 15.11 15.98 13.70
C GLN A 567 15.84 14.74 14.30
N MET A 568 16.82 14.19 13.57
CA MET A 568 17.53 12.93 13.94
C MET A 568 18.27 12.95 15.28
N ASN A 569 18.46 14.12 15.90
CA ASN A 569 19.12 14.25 17.20
C ASN A 569 18.14 14.28 18.37
N VAL A 570 16.83 14.29 18.14
CA VAL A 570 15.80 14.44 19.18
C VAL A 570 15.32 13.06 19.65
N PRO A 571 15.66 12.62 20.87
CA PRO A 571 15.11 11.39 21.46
C PRO A 571 13.67 11.61 21.93
N MET A 572 12.73 10.83 21.41
CA MET A 572 11.30 10.98 21.63
C MET A 572 10.63 9.67 22.01
N ARG A 573 9.51 9.78 22.75
CA ARG A 573 8.65 8.67 23.13
C ARG A 573 7.18 9.11 23.08
N ILE A 574 6.30 8.17 22.73
CA ILE A 574 4.86 8.38 22.71
C ILE A 574 4.25 7.67 23.90
N PHE A 575 3.38 8.35 24.63
CA PHE A 575 2.51 7.76 25.65
C PHE A 575 1.06 7.97 25.24
N LEU A 576 0.23 6.94 25.40
CA LEU A 576 -1.21 7.06 25.32
C LEU A 576 -1.81 6.73 26.69
N LEU A 577 -2.48 7.70 27.29
CA LEU A 577 -3.07 7.59 28.63
C LEU A 577 -4.58 7.74 28.56
N ARG A 578 -5.32 7.09 29.45
CA ARG A 578 -6.77 7.23 29.56
C ARG A 578 -7.13 8.57 30.20
N GLY A 579 -8.03 9.33 29.59
CA GLY A 579 -8.50 10.60 30.13
C GLY A 579 -8.89 11.62 29.07
N LYS A 580 -9.45 12.74 29.51
CA LYS A 580 -9.88 13.86 28.65
C LYS A 580 -9.08 15.15 28.87
N ASP A 581 -8.38 15.24 30.00
CA ASP A 581 -7.69 16.45 30.45
C ASP A 581 -6.16 16.28 30.41
N ARG A 582 -5.44 17.40 30.43
CA ARG A 582 -3.98 17.42 30.43
C ARG A 582 -3.40 16.61 31.59
N VAL A 583 -2.44 15.74 31.27
CA VAL A 583 -1.83 14.83 32.24
C VAL A 583 -0.52 15.41 32.77
N ILE A 584 -0.26 15.24 34.07
CA ILE A 584 0.96 15.74 34.73
C ILE A 584 2.03 14.66 34.93
N SER A 585 1.64 13.38 34.99
CA SER A 585 2.49 12.22 35.25
C SER A 585 2.06 11.01 34.43
N ALA A 586 3.00 10.16 34.04
CA ALA A 586 2.68 8.91 33.34
C ALA A 586 2.49 7.75 34.33
N ASP A 587 1.44 7.81 35.14
CA ASP A 587 1.18 6.78 36.14
C ASP A 587 0.69 5.47 35.50
N ASP A 588 1.22 4.33 35.94
CA ASP A 588 1.00 3.04 35.27
C ASP A 588 -0.48 2.62 35.19
N HIS A 589 -1.33 3.10 36.09
CA HIS A 589 -2.76 2.77 36.13
C HIS A 589 -3.59 3.48 35.04
N ILE A 590 -3.08 4.56 34.44
CA ILE A 590 -3.74 5.28 33.34
C ILE A 590 -3.06 5.07 31.99
N VAL A 591 -1.83 4.54 31.95
CA VAL A 591 -1.11 4.27 30.69
C VAL A 591 -1.75 3.09 29.96
N ILE A 592 -2.22 3.33 28.75
CA ILE A 592 -2.80 2.31 27.87
C ILE A 592 -1.72 1.72 26.97
N ALA A 593 -0.86 2.56 26.41
CA ALA A 593 0.24 2.15 25.55
C ALA A 593 1.40 3.15 25.63
N LYS A 594 2.60 2.67 25.31
CA LYS A 594 3.79 3.50 25.14
C LYS A 594 4.65 2.93 24.03
N SER A 595 5.34 3.79 23.28
CA SER A 595 6.35 3.33 22.33
C SER A 595 7.55 2.71 23.06
N GLN A 596 8.49 2.17 22.30
CA GLN A 596 9.78 1.69 22.81
C GLN A 596 10.54 2.79 23.58
N ALA A 597 11.71 2.46 24.13
CA ALA A 597 12.57 3.46 24.76
C ALA A 597 12.82 4.65 23.82
N TYR A 598 13.16 5.83 24.36
CA TYR A 598 13.31 7.07 23.58
C TYR A 598 14.16 6.86 22.32
N GLN A 599 13.54 6.97 21.15
CA GLN A 599 14.16 6.79 19.84
C GLN A 599 14.38 8.12 19.16
N ARG A 600 15.44 8.21 18.35
CA ARG A 600 15.84 9.45 17.69
C ARG A 600 15.22 9.59 16.31
N GLY A 601 14.68 10.77 16.00
CA GLY A 601 14.12 11.10 14.68
C GLY A 601 12.76 10.46 14.37
N LEU A 602 12.52 9.22 14.82
CA LEU A 602 11.26 8.50 14.62
C LEU A 602 10.90 7.71 15.89
N SER A 603 9.66 7.82 16.34
CA SER A 603 9.09 6.97 17.39
C SER A 603 7.72 6.46 16.96
N ILE A 604 7.47 5.17 17.17
CA ILE A 604 6.23 4.49 16.76
C ILE A 604 5.60 3.79 17.97
N CYS A 605 4.30 3.97 18.16
CA CYS A 605 3.48 3.25 19.13
C CYS A 605 2.29 2.60 18.41
N ALA A 606 2.30 1.27 18.32
CA ALA A 606 1.23 0.49 17.71
C ALA A 606 0.32 -0.09 18.81
N ILE A 607 -0.99 0.03 18.64
CA ILE A 607 -1.99 -0.45 19.59
C ILE A 607 -2.88 -1.45 18.87
N PRO A 608 -2.76 -2.77 19.14
CA PRO A 608 -3.49 -3.80 18.42
C PRO A 608 -5.01 -3.68 18.54
N THR A 609 -5.47 -3.31 19.74
CA THR A 609 -6.89 -3.11 20.01
C THR A 609 -7.07 -1.99 21.03
N ILE A 610 -7.96 -1.03 20.74
CA ILE A 610 -8.29 0.06 21.67
C ILE A 610 -9.80 0.23 21.76
N GLN A 611 -10.31 0.36 22.99
CA GLN A 611 -11.73 0.56 23.22
C GLN A 611 -12.16 1.98 22.84
N PRO A 612 -13.42 2.19 22.42
CA PRO A 612 -13.96 3.53 22.28
C PRO A 612 -13.81 4.36 23.55
N GLY A 613 -13.57 5.66 23.40
CA GLY A 613 -13.32 6.54 24.53
C GLY A 613 -12.36 7.69 24.22
N GLN A 614 -11.96 8.38 25.28
CA GLN A 614 -11.07 9.53 25.24
C GLN A 614 -9.71 9.19 25.86
N TYR A 615 -8.67 9.58 25.14
CA TYR A 615 -7.29 9.30 25.49
C TYR A 615 -6.42 10.54 25.29
N VAL A 616 -5.35 10.65 26.05
CA VAL A 616 -4.35 11.70 25.93
C VAL A 616 -3.08 11.11 25.35
N ALA A 617 -2.73 11.55 24.15
CA ALA A 617 -1.45 11.23 23.52
C ALA A 617 -0.42 12.28 23.94
N VAL A 618 0.66 11.86 24.60
CA VAL A 618 1.77 12.72 25.02
C VAL A 618 2.97 12.43 24.14
N VAL A 619 3.48 13.48 23.48
CA VAL A 619 4.68 13.43 22.64
C VAL A 619 5.86 13.89 23.50
N SER A 620 6.51 12.94 24.15
CA SER A 620 7.54 13.21 25.15
C SER A 620 8.93 13.28 24.55
N SER A 621 9.67 14.35 24.83
CA SER A 621 11.13 14.41 24.60
C SER A 621 11.89 13.88 25.83
N PHE A 622 13.11 13.38 25.66
CA PHE A 622 13.92 12.96 26.82
C PHE A 622 14.41 14.17 27.65
N HIS A 623 14.75 15.27 26.97
CA HIS A 623 15.21 16.53 27.54
C HIS A 623 14.41 17.71 26.97
N PRO A 624 14.37 18.86 27.67
CA PRO A 624 13.77 20.08 27.12
C PRO A 624 14.39 20.46 25.77
N THR A 625 13.56 20.81 24.79
CA THR A 625 14.03 21.09 23.42
C THR A 625 13.10 22.05 22.68
N ASP A 626 13.63 22.79 21.71
CA ASP A 626 12.86 23.65 20.80
C ASP A 626 12.47 22.96 19.49
N ALA A 627 12.76 21.65 19.37
CA ALA A 627 12.51 20.94 18.12
C ALA A 627 11.02 20.92 17.70
N GLU A 628 10.81 20.85 16.40
CA GLU A 628 9.50 20.59 15.80
C GLU A 628 9.31 19.09 15.56
N PHE A 629 8.05 18.66 15.53
CA PHE A 629 7.67 17.30 15.21
C PHE A 629 6.37 17.24 14.40
N ALA A 630 6.17 16.11 13.73
CA ALA A 630 4.90 15.71 13.15
C ALA A 630 4.39 14.44 13.83
N LEU A 631 3.21 14.51 14.44
CA LEU A 631 2.46 13.38 14.97
C LEU A 631 1.46 12.91 13.91
N THR A 632 1.72 11.75 13.30
CA THR A 632 0.79 11.04 12.42
C THR A 632 0.06 9.96 13.21
N ILE A 633 -1.27 9.94 13.12
CA ILE A 633 -2.12 8.88 13.67
C ILE A 633 -2.82 8.20 12.50
N GLU A 634 -2.71 6.88 12.44
CA GLU A 634 -3.34 6.02 11.43
C GLU A 634 -4.29 5.03 12.13
N SER A 635 -5.52 4.94 11.63
CA SER A 635 -6.59 4.13 12.23
C SER A 635 -7.54 3.58 11.18
N SER A 636 -8.18 2.45 11.48
CA SER A 636 -9.23 1.86 10.64
C SER A 636 -10.56 2.64 10.66
N CYS A 637 -10.70 3.64 11.53
CA CYS A 637 -11.86 4.53 11.59
C CYS A 637 -11.45 6.00 11.71
N SER A 638 -12.35 6.91 11.34
CA SER A 638 -12.17 8.33 11.60
C SER A 638 -12.11 8.58 13.11
N LEU A 639 -11.09 9.32 13.54
CA LEU A 639 -10.85 9.73 14.92
C LEU A 639 -10.71 11.25 14.98
N SER A 640 -11.07 11.82 16.13
CA SER A 640 -10.87 13.25 16.38
C SER A 640 -9.60 13.43 17.21
N VAL A 641 -8.72 14.32 16.77
CA VAL A 641 -7.48 14.64 17.47
C VAL A 641 -7.38 16.15 17.58
N ILE A 642 -7.31 16.63 18.81
CA ILE A 642 -7.18 18.06 19.09
C ILE A 642 -5.99 18.30 20.03
N PRO A 643 -5.16 19.32 19.78
CA PRO A 643 -4.13 19.72 20.72
C PRO A 643 -4.75 20.13 22.05
N LEU A 644 -4.18 19.67 23.16
CA LEU A 644 -4.52 20.18 24.49
C LEU A 644 -3.66 21.43 24.75
N PRO A 645 -4.27 22.55 25.18
CA PRO A 645 -3.52 23.78 25.45
C PRO A 645 -2.45 23.54 26.51
N ALA A 646 -1.35 24.28 26.41
CA ALA A 646 -0.33 24.26 27.44
C ALA A 646 -0.88 24.83 28.76
N GLU A 647 -0.31 24.40 29.87
CA GLU A 647 -0.64 24.95 31.19
C GLU A 647 -0.28 26.45 31.23
N GLY A 648 -1.24 27.30 31.60
CA GLY A 648 -1.06 28.76 31.74
C GLY A 648 -1.20 29.60 30.45
N VAL A 649 -1.75 29.05 29.37
CA VAL A 649 -2.04 29.79 28.13
C VAL A 649 -3.06 30.90 28.40
N GLY A 650 -2.74 32.15 28.05
CA GLY A 650 -3.58 33.34 28.27
C GLY A 650 -3.46 34.00 29.64
N LEU A 651 -2.50 33.60 30.47
CA LEU A 651 -2.29 34.12 31.83
C LEU A 651 -1.01 34.97 31.96
N SER A 652 -0.57 35.64 30.90
CA SER A 652 0.63 36.47 30.90
C SER A 652 0.28 37.96 30.88
N ALA A 653 0.21 38.61 32.03
CA ALA A 653 -0.11 40.04 32.14
C ALA A 653 0.77 40.95 31.26
N SER A 654 2.00 40.55 30.89
CA SER A 654 2.86 41.32 29.98
C SER A 654 2.37 41.37 28.53
N HIS A 655 1.68 40.33 28.05
CA HIS A 655 1.28 40.17 26.64
C HIS A 655 -0.24 40.09 26.44
N ASP A 656 -0.97 39.63 27.46
CA ASP A 656 -2.43 39.44 27.43
C ASP A 656 -3.17 40.64 28.05
N GLU A 657 -4.44 40.84 27.68
CA GLU A 657 -5.30 41.93 28.18
C GLU A 657 -6.27 41.45 29.28
N LEU A 658 -6.62 42.35 30.19
CA LEU A 658 -7.69 42.12 31.18
C LEU A 658 -9.06 42.36 30.54
N LEU A 659 -9.82 41.30 30.29
CA LEU A 659 -11.10 41.35 29.57
C LEU A 659 -12.33 41.36 30.48
N GLU A 660 -12.24 40.76 31.65
CA GLU A 660 -13.33 40.65 32.62
C GLU A 660 -12.75 40.69 34.03
N ILE A 661 -13.49 41.27 34.96
CA ILE A 661 -13.18 41.23 36.39
C ILE A 661 -14.45 40.93 37.18
N ALA A 662 -14.33 40.08 38.19
CA ALA A 662 -15.36 39.89 39.20
C ALA A 662 -14.75 39.97 40.59
N CYS A 663 -15.54 40.40 41.57
CA CYS A 663 -15.12 40.50 42.95
C CYS A 663 -16.31 40.12 43.86
N ILE A 664 -16.08 39.16 44.74
CA ILE A 664 -17.01 38.81 45.83
C ILE A 664 -16.24 39.00 47.13
N ILE A 665 -16.83 39.73 48.06
CA ILE A 665 -16.26 39.91 49.40
C ILE A 665 -16.92 38.88 50.33
N THR A 666 -16.10 38.21 51.12
CA THR A 666 -16.54 37.20 52.09
C THR A 666 -16.12 37.59 53.49
N ASP A 667 -16.80 37.06 54.50
CA ASP A 667 -16.36 37.14 55.88
C ASP A 667 -15.30 36.07 56.24
N GLY A 668 -14.92 36.00 57.51
CA GLY A 668 -13.93 35.03 58.00
C GLY A 668 -14.36 33.56 57.88
N ASN A 669 -15.64 33.29 57.63
CA ASN A 669 -16.21 31.94 57.42
C ASN A 669 -16.46 31.66 55.93
N LEU A 670 -15.95 32.51 55.02
CA LEU A 670 -16.13 32.40 53.57
C LEU A 670 -17.60 32.59 53.12
N ASP A 671 -18.44 33.19 53.95
CA ASP A 671 -19.81 33.53 53.58
C ASP A 671 -19.81 34.87 52.80
N PRO A 672 -20.37 34.91 51.57
CA PRO A 672 -20.46 36.14 50.79
C PRO A 672 -21.31 37.20 51.51
N ILE A 673 -20.83 38.44 51.58
CA ILE A 673 -21.59 39.54 52.19
C ILE A 673 -22.73 40.04 51.27
N ASP A 674 -22.58 39.82 49.96
CA ASP A 674 -23.58 40.07 48.92
C ASP A 674 -23.27 39.22 47.65
N GLU A 675 -23.92 39.52 46.52
CA GLU A 675 -23.74 38.78 45.26
C GLU A 675 -22.42 39.09 44.53
N GLY A 676 -21.67 40.10 44.97
CA GLY A 676 -20.46 40.60 44.32
C GLY A 676 -20.72 41.55 43.15
N VAL A 677 -19.63 41.97 42.52
CA VAL A 677 -19.63 42.77 41.28
C VAL A 677 -18.94 41.99 40.16
N SER A 678 -19.40 42.18 38.92
CA SER A 678 -18.81 41.59 37.72
C SER A 678 -18.92 42.56 36.57
N TYR A 679 -17.80 42.81 35.89
CA TYR A 679 -17.72 43.76 34.78
C TYR A 679 -16.88 43.19 33.64
N VAL A 680 -17.40 43.33 32.42
CA VAL A 680 -16.65 43.10 31.19
C VAL A 680 -16.01 44.41 30.76
N ILE A 681 -14.75 44.37 30.34
CA ILE A 681 -13.97 45.53 29.94
C ILE A 681 -13.97 45.64 28.42
N LYS A 682 -14.19 46.87 27.94
CA LYS A 682 -14.14 47.18 26.51
C LYS A 682 -12.73 46.96 25.94
N SER A 683 -12.64 46.11 24.91
CA SER A 683 -11.40 45.89 24.14
C SER A 683 -11.63 46.12 22.65
N GLU A 684 -10.54 46.34 21.91
CA GLU A 684 -10.59 46.56 20.47
C GLU A 684 -10.37 45.25 19.72
N ARG A 685 -11.03 45.11 18.56
CA ARG A 685 -10.96 43.89 17.74
C ARG A 685 -9.52 43.44 17.42
N PRO A 686 -8.57 44.31 17.05
CA PRO A 686 -7.19 43.88 16.77
C PRO A 686 -6.48 43.28 17.99
N LYS A 687 -6.81 43.73 19.20
CA LYS A 687 -6.23 43.23 20.45
C LYS A 687 -6.76 41.85 20.79
N LEU A 688 -8.07 41.65 20.60
CA LEU A 688 -8.70 40.35 20.79
C LEU A 688 -8.23 39.32 19.74
N GLU A 689 -8.04 39.75 18.48
CA GLU A 689 -7.51 38.90 17.40
C GLU A 689 -6.04 38.52 17.59
N ASN A 690 -5.29 39.27 18.40
CA ASN A 690 -3.90 38.98 18.73
C ASN A 690 -3.73 38.01 19.90
N MET A 691 -4.81 37.58 20.55
CA MET A 691 -4.77 36.53 21.57
C MET A 691 -4.44 35.16 20.94
N ASN A 692 -3.94 34.23 21.75
CA ASN A 692 -3.73 32.87 21.29
C ASN A 692 -5.07 32.21 20.86
N GLU A 693 -4.98 31.23 19.96
CA GLU A 693 -6.14 30.59 19.33
C GLU A 693 -7.13 29.98 20.35
N TRP A 694 -6.63 29.46 21.47
CA TRP A 694 -7.46 28.90 22.53
C TRP A 694 -8.28 30.00 23.24
N CYS A 695 -7.68 31.14 23.59
CA CYS A 695 -8.38 32.28 24.19
C CYS A 695 -9.43 32.83 23.23
N VAL A 696 -9.10 33.01 21.94
CA VAL A 696 -10.05 33.48 20.92
C VAL A 696 -11.27 32.56 20.84
N LYS A 697 -11.04 31.25 20.78
CA LYS A 697 -12.14 30.26 20.70
C LYS A 697 -12.98 30.26 21.98
N THR A 698 -12.33 30.19 23.14
CA THR A 698 -13.00 30.11 24.44
C THR A 698 -13.85 31.36 24.68
N HIS A 699 -13.32 32.56 24.46
CA HIS A 699 -14.07 33.79 24.67
C HIS A 699 -15.24 33.99 23.69
N LYS A 700 -15.16 33.42 22.47
CA LYS A 700 -16.29 33.37 21.54
C LYS A 700 -17.38 32.38 21.99
N GLU A 701 -16.99 31.22 22.50
CA GLU A 701 -17.95 30.22 23.01
C GLU A 701 -18.68 30.72 24.26
N THR A 702 -18.04 31.56 25.09
CA THR A 702 -18.62 32.09 26.33
C THR A 702 -19.38 33.42 26.15
N GLY A 703 -19.39 33.98 24.94
CA GLY A 703 -19.98 35.28 24.61
C GLY A 703 -19.16 36.50 25.09
N LEU A 704 -18.05 36.28 25.80
CA LEU A 704 -17.20 37.37 26.32
C LEU A 704 -16.59 38.20 25.18
N TRP A 705 -16.28 37.55 24.04
CA TRP A 705 -15.76 38.22 22.85
C TRP A 705 -16.71 39.32 22.35
N GLU A 706 -17.99 39.00 22.22
CA GLU A 706 -19.01 39.93 21.78
C GLU A 706 -19.28 41.02 22.83
N GLU A 707 -19.29 40.67 24.11
CA GLU A 707 -19.48 41.62 25.23
C GLU A 707 -18.34 42.65 25.29
N CYS A 708 -17.08 42.25 25.09
CA CYS A 708 -15.93 43.17 25.04
C CYS A 708 -16.00 44.16 23.86
N LEU A 709 -16.63 43.78 22.76
CA LEU A 709 -16.77 44.60 21.54
C LEU A 709 -18.03 45.47 21.54
N ALA A 710 -18.93 45.29 22.52
CA ALA A 710 -20.18 46.02 22.59
C ALA A 710 -19.94 47.54 22.67
N PRO A 711 -20.70 48.38 21.94
CA PRO A 711 -20.49 49.83 21.95
C PRO A 711 -20.56 50.45 23.34
N ASP A 712 -21.43 49.90 24.20
CA ASP A 712 -21.74 50.28 25.57
C ASP A 712 -20.89 49.58 26.63
N ALA A 713 -19.97 48.70 26.24
CA ALA A 713 -19.03 48.07 27.18
C ALA A 713 -18.22 49.15 27.94
N PRO A 714 -18.08 49.03 29.27
CA PRO A 714 -17.40 50.04 30.06
C PRO A 714 -15.89 50.00 29.83
N LYS A 715 -15.26 51.18 29.89
CA LYS A 715 -13.80 51.29 29.77
C LYS A 715 -13.10 50.83 31.05
N LEU A 716 -11.86 50.39 30.91
CA LEU A 716 -11.03 49.92 32.02
C LEU A 716 -10.99 50.91 33.20
N GLU A 717 -10.88 52.21 32.93
CA GLU A 717 -10.78 53.22 33.99
C GLU A 717 -12.06 53.27 34.83
N TRP A 718 -13.23 53.19 34.19
CA TRP A 718 -14.51 53.18 34.90
C TRP A 718 -14.68 51.88 35.69
N VAL A 719 -14.33 50.74 35.11
CA VAL A 719 -14.43 49.43 35.78
C VAL A 719 -13.53 49.40 37.01
N ARG A 720 -12.28 49.87 36.88
CA ARG A 720 -11.34 49.99 37.99
C ARG A 720 -11.92 50.83 39.12
N ASP A 721 -12.44 52.01 38.81
CA ASP A 721 -13.01 52.92 39.82
C ASP A 721 -14.27 52.33 40.49
N ALA A 722 -15.11 51.62 39.73
CA ALA A 722 -16.31 50.95 40.22
C ALA A 722 -15.97 49.79 41.18
N VAL A 723 -15.03 48.93 40.81
CA VAL A 723 -14.57 47.82 41.66
C VAL A 723 -13.88 48.36 42.92
N MET A 724 -13.03 49.38 42.78
CA MET A 724 -12.38 50.01 43.94
C MET A 724 -13.41 50.62 44.90
N THR A 725 -14.43 51.29 44.37
CA THR A 725 -15.53 51.85 45.18
C THR A 725 -16.25 50.76 45.96
N TYR A 726 -16.57 49.64 45.30
CA TYR A 726 -17.19 48.48 45.94
C TYR A 726 -16.31 47.89 47.06
N ILE A 727 -15.01 47.74 46.81
CA ILE A 727 -14.05 47.23 47.81
C ILE A 727 -13.96 48.18 49.00
N ILE A 728 -13.83 49.50 48.80
CA ILE A 728 -13.73 50.48 49.89
C ILE A 728 -15.02 50.54 50.72
N GLN A 729 -16.19 50.44 50.07
CA GLN A 729 -17.47 50.47 50.78
C GLN A 729 -17.61 49.30 51.77
N CYS A 730 -17.10 48.13 51.40
CA CYS A 730 -17.16 46.94 52.23
C CYS A 730 -15.96 46.82 53.19
N ILE A 731 -14.78 47.27 52.76
CA ILE A 731 -13.49 47.16 53.46
C ILE A 731 -12.82 48.54 53.44
N PRO A 732 -13.22 49.47 54.32
CA PRO A 732 -12.68 50.84 54.31
C PRO A 732 -11.23 50.93 54.82
N GLU A 733 -10.81 49.97 55.66
CA GLU A 733 -9.47 49.94 56.23
C GLU A 733 -8.50 49.16 55.32
N GLN A 734 -7.46 49.85 54.83
CA GLN A 734 -6.40 49.29 53.99
C GLN A 734 -5.66 48.15 54.72
N GLY A 735 -5.31 47.10 53.97
CA GLY A 735 -4.55 45.96 54.48
C GLY A 735 -5.38 44.96 55.30
N THR A 736 -6.71 45.07 55.30
CA THR A 736 -7.57 44.16 56.07
C THR A 736 -7.86 42.85 55.33
N ALA A 737 -8.22 42.92 54.05
CA ALA A 737 -8.63 41.74 53.27
C ALA A 737 -7.48 41.15 52.45
N CYS A 738 -7.40 39.82 52.36
CA CYS A 738 -6.45 39.11 51.50
C CYS A 738 -7.07 38.81 50.14
N LEU A 739 -6.29 38.94 49.06
CA LEU A 739 -6.71 38.44 47.75
C LEU A 739 -6.74 36.90 47.77
N ALA A 740 -7.87 36.31 47.37
CA ALA A 740 -8.11 34.87 47.44
C ALA A 740 -8.67 34.32 46.13
N GLY A 741 -8.26 33.12 45.73
CA GLY A 741 -8.72 32.49 44.49
C GLY A 741 -7.89 31.26 44.11
N SER A 742 -8.32 30.55 43.06
CA SER A 742 -7.56 29.42 42.52
C SER A 742 -6.45 29.92 41.60
N THR A 743 -5.17 29.60 41.91
CA THR A 743 -4.01 30.08 41.12
C THR A 743 -3.94 31.61 41.13
N VAL A 744 -4.36 32.22 42.24
CA VAL A 744 -4.63 33.67 42.37
C VAL A 744 -3.40 34.56 42.14
N HIS A 745 -2.20 33.98 42.15
CA HIS A 745 -0.98 34.68 41.79
C HIS A 745 -0.99 35.16 40.32
N ALA A 746 -1.72 34.48 39.42
CA ALA A 746 -1.91 34.93 38.04
C ALA A 746 -2.79 36.18 38.01
N ASP A 747 -3.95 36.16 38.68
CA ASP A 747 -4.86 37.31 38.80
C ASP A 747 -4.16 38.52 39.42
N LYS A 748 -3.33 38.30 40.45
CA LYS A 748 -2.51 39.35 41.06
C LYS A 748 -1.62 40.06 40.05
N GLN A 749 -0.99 39.35 39.11
CA GLN A 749 -0.14 39.98 38.09
C GLN A 749 -0.94 40.88 37.14
N PHE A 750 -2.16 40.50 36.79
CA PHE A 750 -3.05 41.36 36.00
C PHE A 750 -3.50 42.57 36.80
N LEU A 751 -3.91 42.39 38.06
CA LEU A 751 -4.30 43.51 38.92
C LEU A 751 -3.14 44.48 39.19
N GLU A 752 -1.92 44.00 39.42
CA GLU A 752 -0.73 44.85 39.59
C GLU A 752 -0.45 45.72 38.35
N LYS A 753 -0.76 45.21 37.15
CA LYS A 753 -0.55 45.95 35.90
C LYS A 753 -1.70 46.92 35.59
N PHE A 754 -2.94 46.47 35.73
CA PHE A 754 -4.12 47.17 35.21
C PHE A 754 -4.93 47.93 36.27
N MET A 755 -4.83 47.53 37.55
CA MET A 755 -5.58 48.09 38.68
C MET A 755 -4.73 48.10 39.97
N PRO A 756 -3.53 48.71 39.97
CA PRO A 756 -2.58 48.61 41.08
C PRO A 756 -3.15 49.13 42.41
N GLU A 757 -4.07 50.11 42.37
CA GLU A 757 -4.69 50.70 43.54
C GLU A 757 -5.49 49.68 44.37
N ILE A 758 -6.07 48.66 43.72
CA ILE A 758 -6.76 47.56 44.39
C ILE A 758 -5.73 46.72 45.17
N ILE A 759 -4.61 46.37 44.54
CA ILE A 759 -3.55 45.57 45.19
C ILE A 759 -2.93 46.32 46.37
N ASP A 760 -2.72 47.63 46.22
CA ASP A 760 -2.20 48.46 47.31
C ASP A 760 -3.18 48.55 48.48
N HIS A 761 -4.50 48.50 48.24
CA HIS A 761 -5.51 48.53 49.29
C HIS A 761 -5.67 47.20 50.04
N LEU A 762 -5.42 46.08 49.36
CA LEU A 762 -5.49 44.74 49.94
C LEU A 762 -4.24 44.41 50.78
N HIS A 763 -4.35 43.40 51.64
CA HIS A 763 -3.22 42.90 52.42
C HIS A 763 -2.19 42.22 51.50
N TYR A 764 -0.90 42.34 51.82
CA TYR A 764 0.19 41.78 51.00
C TYR A 764 0.19 40.25 50.88
N ARG A 765 -0.54 39.56 51.78
CA ARG A 765 -0.70 38.10 51.74
C ARG A 765 -1.88 37.72 50.86
N ILE A 766 -1.71 36.61 50.16
CA ILE A 766 -2.74 36.01 49.32
C ILE A 766 -3.14 34.64 49.87
N VAL A 767 -4.37 34.23 49.59
CA VAL A 767 -4.88 32.87 49.85
C VAL A 767 -5.03 32.15 48.52
N ASP A 768 -4.01 31.36 48.15
CA ASP A 768 -4.06 30.55 46.94
C ASP A 768 -4.78 29.22 47.21
N VAL A 769 -6.03 29.14 46.79
CA VAL A 769 -6.90 27.96 46.93
C VAL A 769 -6.29 26.75 46.24
N SER A 770 -5.52 26.93 45.16
CA SER A 770 -4.82 25.83 44.49
C SER A 770 -3.71 25.23 45.35
N SER A 771 -3.05 26.05 46.19
CA SER A 771 -2.08 25.55 47.17
C SER A 771 -2.77 24.68 48.23
N ILE A 772 -3.93 25.11 48.73
CA ILE A 772 -4.71 24.36 49.73
C ILE A 772 -5.24 23.05 49.14
N LYS A 773 -5.81 23.09 47.92
CA LYS A 773 -6.23 21.91 47.15
C LYS A 773 -5.11 20.87 47.08
N GLU A 774 -3.89 21.32 46.79
CA GLU A 774 -2.76 20.43 46.64
C GLU A 774 -2.26 19.86 47.97
N LEU A 775 -2.32 20.63 49.07
CA LEU A 775 -2.04 20.11 50.41
C LEU A 775 -3.05 19.03 50.82
N VAL A 776 -4.35 19.29 50.63
CA VAL A 776 -5.42 18.33 50.91
C VAL A 776 -5.20 17.03 50.12
N ARG A 777 -4.96 17.14 48.81
CA ARG A 777 -4.70 15.99 47.94
C ARG A 777 -3.49 15.16 48.40
N ARG A 778 -2.42 15.80 48.85
CA ARG A 778 -1.18 15.12 49.28
C ARG A 778 -1.28 14.51 50.68
N TRP A 779 -1.99 15.17 51.59
CA TRP A 779 -2.12 14.70 52.97
C TRP A 779 -3.19 13.62 53.12
N TYR A 780 -4.28 13.68 52.37
CA TYR A 780 -5.42 12.79 52.52
C TYR A 780 -5.64 11.83 51.33
N GLY A 781 -4.82 11.93 50.29
CA GLY A 781 -4.81 11.02 49.14
C GLY A 781 -5.73 11.45 47.98
N PRO A 782 -5.49 10.91 46.77
CA PRO A 782 -6.16 11.36 45.54
C PRO A 782 -7.64 10.98 45.43
N GLU A 783 -8.12 10.02 46.22
CA GLU A 783 -9.53 9.58 46.22
C GLU A 783 -10.47 10.56 46.96
N GLN A 784 -9.92 11.44 47.79
CA GLN A 784 -10.66 12.57 48.36
C GLN A 784 -10.66 13.73 47.37
N ALA A 785 -11.43 13.57 46.29
CA ALA A 785 -11.60 14.64 45.31
C ALA A 785 -12.23 15.88 45.97
N TRP A 786 -11.61 17.03 45.72
CA TRP A 786 -12.29 18.31 45.83
C TRP A 786 -13.53 18.26 44.93
N PRO A 787 -14.75 18.50 45.42
CA PRO A 787 -15.95 18.46 44.58
C PRO A 787 -15.79 19.51 43.50
N GLY A 788 -15.50 19.07 42.28
CA GLY A 788 -15.63 19.92 41.12
C GLY A 788 -17.11 20.04 40.81
N ARG A 789 -17.63 21.25 40.62
CA ARG A 789 -18.89 21.39 39.88
C ARG A 789 -18.75 20.61 38.57
N GLU A 790 -19.70 19.73 38.29
CA GLU A 790 -19.78 19.01 37.00
C GLU A 790 -19.98 19.99 35.83
N ASP A 791 -20.47 21.19 36.09
CA ASP A 791 -20.58 22.31 35.15
C ASP A 791 -19.30 23.17 35.11
N ARG A 792 -18.23 22.66 34.48
CA ARG A 792 -17.09 23.49 34.02
C ARG A 792 -17.35 24.05 32.63
N THR A 793 -18.41 24.84 32.44
CA THR A 793 -18.85 25.20 31.08
C THR A 793 -18.95 26.69 30.79
N ARG A 794 -18.34 27.59 31.56
CA ARG A 794 -18.35 29.01 31.19
C ARG A 794 -17.03 29.80 31.27
N HIS A 795 -15.99 29.37 31.99
CA HIS A 795 -14.71 30.13 32.06
C HIS A 795 -14.93 31.65 32.24
N ARG A 796 -15.90 32.04 33.08
CA ARG A 796 -16.26 33.43 33.38
C ARG A 796 -15.76 33.76 34.78
N ALA A 797 -15.30 35.00 34.98
CA ALA A 797 -14.63 35.40 36.22
C ALA A 797 -15.48 35.17 37.48
N LEU A 798 -16.78 35.52 37.43
CA LEU A 798 -17.68 35.37 38.59
C LEU A 798 -17.95 33.90 38.96
N ASP A 799 -18.11 33.04 37.95
CA ASP A 799 -18.36 31.61 38.16
C ASP A 799 -17.12 30.92 38.76
N ASP A 800 -15.92 31.32 38.33
CA ASP A 800 -14.65 30.80 38.86
C ASP A 800 -14.40 31.22 40.32
N ILE A 801 -14.79 32.44 40.71
CA ILE A 801 -14.74 32.90 42.11
C ILE A 801 -15.72 32.09 42.97
N LYS A 802 -16.97 31.93 42.52
CA LYS A 802 -17.98 31.12 43.23
C LYS A 802 -17.51 29.68 43.43
N GLY A 803 -16.91 29.07 42.39
CA GLY A 803 -16.33 27.73 42.49
C GLY A 803 -15.13 27.65 43.45
N SER A 804 -14.37 28.73 43.59
CA SER A 804 -13.27 28.80 44.57
C SER A 804 -13.80 28.89 46.01
N ILE A 805 -14.86 29.67 46.25
CA ILE A 805 -15.52 29.82 47.55
C ILE A 805 -16.18 28.50 47.98
N GLU A 806 -17.02 27.90 47.12
CA GLU A 806 -17.68 26.61 47.39
C GLU A 806 -16.66 25.51 47.69
N GLY A 807 -15.55 25.52 46.94
CA GLY A 807 -14.47 24.59 47.17
C GLY A 807 -13.83 24.72 48.56
N MET A 808 -13.61 25.95 49.01
CA MET A 808 -12.97 26.21 50.30
C MET A 808 -13.88 25.82 51.47
N HIS A 809 -15.20 26.04 51.35
CA HIS A 809 -16.19 25.52 52.31
C HIS A 809 -16.10 24.01 52.51
N TYR A 810 -15.88 23.26 51.42
CA TYR A 810 -15.69 21.82 51.50
C TYR A 810 -14.40 21.42 52.22
N ALA A 811 -13.31 22.18 52.04
CA ALA A 811 -12.05 21.93 52.71
C ALA A 811 -12.11 22.21 54.22
N ASP A 812 -12.83 23.26 54.61
CA ASP A 812 -13.03 23.65 56.01
C ASP A 812 -13.89 22.63 56.79
N CYS A 813 -14.95 22.07 56.17
CA CYS A 813 -15.77 21.02 56.79
C CYS A 813 -15.03 19.70 57.10
N ARG A 814 -13.77 19.54 56.67
CA ARG A 814 -12.96 18.33 56.87
C ARG A 814 -11.67 18.58 57.65
N ALA A 815 -11.28 19.83 57.87
CA ALA A 815 -10.20 20.21 58.78
C ALA A 815 -10.69 20.10 60.23
#